data_AF-A0A9W9QYU5-F1
#
_entry.id   AF-A0A9W9QYU5-F1
#
_cell.length_a   1.000
_cell.length_b   1.000
_cell.length_c   1.000
_cell.angle_alpha   90.00
_cell.angle_beta   90.00
_cell.angle_gamma   90.00
#
_symmetry.space_group_name_H-M   'P 1'
#
loop_
_entity.id
_entity.type
_entity.pdbx_description
1 polymer ?
#
loop_
_entity_poly.entity_id
_entity_poly.type
_entity_poly.pdbx_seq_one_letter_code
_entity_poly.pdbx_strand_id
1 'polypeptide(L)'
;MSQRTFSPGGFKNVWGQIKAHFEAEMEDDDTESEEDHTESEEDHAESEEDHAESEEYHMKDRRRNKFTSELYKYEPLRGHVLPLRLVELLPGTRQEDITCRMYETSLVECTGSYEALSYVWGNASEKTPIQINGQTLEIGPNLRLALFNLRELDKPRTLWIDAICIRQACTNERNQQVAIMGEIYRQARRTVVWLGDEVKVETKAAISMLEALAEDAISRFRGSHGDGNGEVENIVHLNNLPVSMIEKAGVKDPMFDRYQNDISAMRLLESEWWYRAWTLQEILLPSKAITVMGRYSIDWERLRIGANHGLNLGIWVPIAMGIMRDPILTPFMSLQAMGQQRQSQDPKEPPAQVLLKLLFQCRFREASIPHDKVYSLLGLVASNSSNTPVASTPAHPPLGIKPDYSSPVDTVYTHVARQMILESNTLDVLGGCGGSPATQALDSATMPSWVPDWRVAQHASPLVYDARDQRRTTHATAHSNALVQFIDTGGSTLVLHGHEIASLTALALPLAHPIMDSVKMTGELEKWGNENHEIEGTVSLLRYLGTLLGHLCKSLGNMYEAAMSIVPLLTTFAKWESFATEVAPTNPGPGVAGSGSRPEPSPSNPTTELAHESSELGSSATPDEEPEDQLAVYWQTLCTGTYVAAANASGRGRKIASQKLFYSWRASLKPLYQLHRWNADRMLRPLGFVGYVVKTFRLFSEFTLFLEGSYGRRLGRAANGYLCLVPAAAEVGDKVILARGGRVPLVVREDRGTGYWRLVGEAYVHGIMDGEAWEDKCKEFHVR
;
A
#
# COMPACT_ATOMS: atom_id res chain seq x y z
N MET A 1 34.00 -28.21 -52.69
CA MET A 1 33.66 -29.59 -53.07
C MET A 1 32.81 -30.20 -51.96
N SER A 2 31.66 -30.74 -52.35
CA SER A 2 30.70 -31.56 -51.61
C SER A 2 29.93 -30.96 -50.42
N GLN A 3 28.65 -30.68 -50.69
CA GLN A 3 27.57 -30.44 -49.75
C GLN A 3 27.21 -31.73 -48.96
N ARG A 4 26.91 -31.60 -47.67
CA ARG A 4 26.00 -32.52 -46.96
C ARG A 4 25.02 -31.69 -46.14
N THR A 5 23.79 -31.63 -46.64
CA THR A 5 22.60 -31.12 -45.96
C THR A 5 22.12 -32.13 -44.93
N PHE A 6 21.97 -31.72 -43.66
CA PHE A 6 21.20 -32.47 -42.66
C PHE A 6 19.83 -31.81 -42.49
N SER A 7 18.77 -32.62 -42.64
CA SER A 7 17.37 -32.24 -42.50
C SER A 7 16.96 -32.15 -41.01
N PRO A 8 16.17 -31.14 -40.59
CA PRO A 8 15.64 -31.04 -39.23
C PRO A 8 14.34 -31.86 -39.09
N GLY A 9 14.47 -33.18 -38.89
CA GLY A 9 13.34 -34.10 -38.77
C GLY A 9 13.27 -34.96 -37.49
N GLY A 10 14.22 -34.84 -36.56
CA GLY A 10 14.42 -35.85 -35.51
C GLY A 10 13.69 -35.67 -34.17
N PHE A 11 13.12 -34.49 -33.86
CA PHE A 11 12.64 -34.20 -32.49
C PHE A 11 11.11 -34.09 -32.33
N LYS A 12 10.34 -34.15 -33.42
CA LYS A 12 8.85 -34.20 -33.35
C LYS A 12 8.28 -35.61 -33.12
N ASN A 13 9.04 -36.67 -33.39
CA ASN A 13 8.53 -38.04 -33.30
C ASN A 13 8.46 -38.62 -31.87
N VAL A 14 9.22 -38.09 -30.91
CA VAL A 14 9.20 -38.62 -29.53
C VAL A 14 7.97 -38.13 -28.77
N TRP A 15 7.59 -36.86 -28.93
CA TRP A 15 6.37 -36.31 -28.31
C TRP A 15 5.07 -36.80 -28.96
N GLY A 16 5.09 -37.07 -30.26
CA GLY A 16 3.95 -37.69 -30.96
C GLY A 16 3.70 -39.14 -30.52
N GLN A 17 4.76 -39.91 -30.25
CA GLN A 17 4.64 -41.30 -29.79
C GLN A 17 4.19 -41.41 -28.33
N ILE A 18 4.56 -40.45 -27.47
CA ILE A 18 4.10 -40.41 -26.07
C ILE A 18 2.60 -40.01 -26.00
N LYS A 19 2.14 -39.09 -26.85
CA LYS A 19 0.74 -38.68 -26.91
C LYS A 19 -0.18 -39.78 -27.45
N ALA A 20 0.26 -40.50 -28.49
CA ALA A 20 -0.50 -41.60 -29.07
C ALA A 20 -0.60 -42.83 -28.13
N HIS A 21 0.34 -43.01 -27.20
CA HIS A 21 0.27 -44.09 -26.21
C HIS A 21 -0.75 -43.78 -25.10
N PHE A 22 -0.88 -42.51 -24.70
CA PHE A 22 -1.85 -42.05 -23.71
C PHE A 22 -3.29 -41.97 -24.25
N GLU A 23 -3.47 -41.65 -25.54
CA GLU A 23 -4.80 -41.58 -26.16
C GLU A 23 -5.36 -42.98 -26.46
N ALA A 24 -4.52 -44.01 -26.62
CA ALA A 24 -4.96 -45.40 -26.84
C ALA A 24 -5.35 -46.16 -25.56
N GLU A 25 -4.99 -45.67 -24.37
CA GLU A 25 -5.39 -46.26 -23.07
C GLU A 25 -6.69 -45.65 -22.50
N MET A 26 -7.28 -44.66 -23.18
CA MET A 26 -8.55 -44.01 -22.76
C MET A 26 -9.76 -44.34 -23.65
N GLU A 27 -9.62 -45.24 -24.64
CA GLU A 27 -10.74 -45.64 -25.53
C GLU A 27 -11.33 -47.04 -25.23
N ASP A 28 -10.84 -47.76 -24.20
CA ASP A 28 -11.37 -49.06 -23.78
C ASP A 28 -12.04 -48.99 -22.38
N ASP A 29 -13.13 -48.24 -22.21
CA ASP A 29 -14.18 -48.59 -21.22
C ASP A 29 -15.46 -47.76 -21.44
N ASP A 30 -16.12 -47.91 -22.59
CA ASP A 30 -17.48 -47.38 -22.79
C ASP A 30 -18.22 -48.21 -23.84
N THR A 31 -18.78 -49.37 -23.44
CA THR A 31 -19.85 -50.04 -24.20
C THR A 31 -20.83 -50.80 -23.30
N GLU A 32 -22.09 -50.37 -23.41
CA GLU A 32 -23.36 -51.12 -23.24
C GLU A 32 -23.75 -51.52 -21.79
N SER A 33 -24.99 -51.36 -21.32
CA SER A 33 -26.29 -51.48 -22.01
C SER A 33 -27.42 -50.75 -21.28
N GLU A 34 -28.35 -50.19 -22.06
CA GLU A 34 -29.70 -49.79 -21.67
C GLU A 34 -30.53 -51.02 -21.22
N GLU A 35 -31.40 -50.87 -20.21
CA GLU A 35 -32.78 -51.40 -20.25
C GLU A 35 -33.65 -50.91 -19.08
N ASP A 36 -34.71 -50.20 -19.49
CA ASP A 36 -36.12 -50.31 -19.09
C ASP A 36 -36.67 -49.99 -17.68
N HIS A 37 -37.86 -49.39 -17.73
CA HIS A 37 -38.73 -48.95 -16.65
C HIS A 37 -39.26 -50.10 -15.78
N THR A 38 -39.58 -49.86 -14.50
CA THR A 38 -40.96 -49.95 -13.94
C THR A 38 -41.01 -49.79 -12.41
N GLU A 39 -42.18 -49.34 -11.95
CA GLU A 39 -42.62 -49.08 -10.59
C GLU A 39 -42.47 -50.27 -9.61
N SER A 40 -42.25 -49.99 -8.32
CA SER A 40 -43.13 -50.47 -7.23
C SER A 40 -42.67 -49.98 -5.86
N GLU A 41 -43.65 -49.52 -5.08
CA GLU A 41 -43.63 -49.45 -3.62
C GLU A 41 -43.55 -50.87 -3.04
N GLU A 42 -42.77 -51.10 -1.97
CA GLU A 42 -43.22 -51.90 -0.81
C GLU A 42 -42.21 -51.82 0.35
N ASP A 43 -42.79 -51.71 1.54
CA ASP A 43 -42.17 -51.79 2.85
C ASP A 43 -41.34 -53.07 3.07
N HIS A 44 -40.29 -53.01 3.90
CA HIS A 44 -40.07 -54.04 4.93
C HIS A 44 -39.11 -53.55 6.02
N ALA A 45 -39.55 -53.80 7.24
CA ALA A 45 -38.89 -53.53 8.51
C ALA A 45 -37.85 -54.60 8.89
N GLU A 46 -37.01 -54.23 9.87
CA GLU A 46 -36.26 -55.07 10.81
C GLU A 46 -35.05 -55.88 10.30
N SER A 47 -33.87 -55.45 10.73
CA SER A 47 -33.02 -56.30 11.58
C SER A 47 -32.06 -55.43 12.40
N GLU A 48 -32.36 -55.32 13.70
CA GLU A 48 -31.40 -54.96 14.75
C GLU A 48 -30.34 -56.07 14.90
N GLU A 49 -29.23 -55.72 15.54
CA GLU A 49 -28.14 -56.60 16.02
C GLU A 49 -27.07 -57.01 14.98
N ASP A 50 -26.08 -56.14 14.80
CA ASP A 50 -24.69 -56.42 15.21
C ASP A 50 -23.75 -55.35 14.65
N HIS A 51 -23.26 -54.46 15.52
CA HIS A 51 -21.90 -53.91 15.57
C HIS A 51 -21.85 -52.76 16.59
N ALA A 52 -21.89 -53.15 17.85
CA ALA A 52 -21.54 -52.29 18.97
C ALA A 52 -20.01 -52.21 19.12
N GLU A 53 -19.33 -51.51 18.21
CA GLU A 53 -17.94 -51.06 18.42
C GLU A 53 -17.74 -49.63 17.87
N SER A 54 -17.89 -48.66 18.77
CA SER A 54 -17.33 -47.29 18.71
C SER A 54 -17.55 -46.46 17.43
N GLU A 55 -18.79 -46.06 17.15
CA GLU A 55 -19.04 -44.80 16.43
C GLU A 55 -19.11 -43.65 17.44
N GLU A 56 -18.04 -42.86 17.57
CA GLU A 56 -18.11 -41.54 18.18
C GLU A 56 -18.97 -40.68 17.25
N TYR A 57 -20.28 -40.59 17.52
CA TYR A 57 -21.22 -39.70 16.83
C TYR A 57 -20.75 -38.24 17.00
N HIS A 58 -19.85 -37.78 16.13
CA HIS A 58 -19.58 -36.36 15.96
C HIS A 58 -20.80 -35.71 15.31
N MET A 59 -21.76 -35.29 16.15
CA MET A 59 -22.87 -34.44 15.72
C MET A 59 -22.32 -33.25 14.93
N LYS A 60 -22.71 -33.15 13.65
CA LYS A 60 -22.25 -32.08 12.75
C LYS A 60 -22.68 -30.71 13.27
N ASP A 61 -21.75 -29.75 13.18
CA ASP A 61 -21.98 -28.35 13.52
C ASP A 61 -23.22 -27.75 12.81
N ARG A 62 -23.95 -26.89 13.52
CA ARG A 62 -25.12 -26.18 13.00
C ARG A 62 -24.71 -25.14 11.95
N ARG A 63 -24.77 -25.51 10.67
CA ARG A 63 -24.36 -24.62 9.57
C ARG A 63 -25.34 -23.46 9.30
N ARG A 64 -26.63 -23.60 9.64
CA ARG A 64 -27.66 -22.57 9.42
C ARG A 64 -28.73 -22.58 10.51
N ASN A 65 -29.21 -21.40 10.91
CA ASN A 65 -30.34 -21.32 11.85
C ASN A 65 -31.67 -21.73 11.21
N LYS A 66 -32.66 -22.12 12.03
CA LYS A 66 -34.06 -22.20 11.59
C LYS A 66 -34.60 -20.80 11.34
N PHE A 67 -35.44 -20.67 10.31
CA PHE A 67 -36.18 -19.45 10.00
C PHE A 67 -37.45 -19.41 10.86
N THR A 68 -37.72 -18.26 11.50
CA THR A 68 -39.00 -18.00 12.18
C THR A 68 -39.95 -17.25 11.25
N SER A 69 -41.26 -17.30 11.48
CA SER A 69 -42.24 -16.69 10.56
C SER A 69 -42.19 -15.16 10.45
N GLU A 70 -41.46 -14.47 11.33
CA GLU A 70 -41.39 -13.00 11.37
C GLU A 70 -39.96 -12.47 11.18
N LEU A 71 -39.81 -11.50 10.27
CA LEU A 71 -38.57 -10.75 10.09
C LEU A 71 -38.42 -9.67 11.17
N TYR A 72 -37.19 -9.51 11.67
CA TYR A 72 -36.84 -8.50 12.66
C TYR A 72 -37.08 -7.08 12.12
N LYS A 73 -37.77 -6.24 12.91
CA LYS A 73 -38.07 -4.85 12.56
C LYS A 73 -37.33 -3.89 13.48
N TYR A 74 -36.45 -3.09 12.90
CA TYR A 74 -35.74 -2.04 13.63
C TYR A 74 -36.68 -0.93 14.11
N GLU A 75 -36.59 -0.60 15.40
CA GLU A 75 -37.18 0.62 15.97
C GLU A 75 -36.21 1.81 15.80
N PRO A 76 -36.69 3.03 15.54
CA PRO A 76 -35.82 4.22 15.52
C PRO A 76 -35.12 4.42 16.88
N LEU A 77 -33.85 4.86 16.87
CA LEU A 77 -33.14 5.26 18.08
C LEU A 77 -33.87 6.46 18.74
N ARG A 78 -34.13 6.41 20.04
CA ARG A 78 -34.91 7.40 20.80
C ARG A 78 -34.15 7.86 22.06
N GLY A 79 -34.14 9.18 22.28
CA GLY A 79 -34.08 9.72 23.65
C GLY A 79 -32.72 9.89 24.33
N HIS A 80 -31.59 9.46 23.74
CA HIS A 80 -30.26 9.64 24.34
C HIS A 80 -29.34 10.57 23.54
N VAL A 81 -28.36 11.18 24.21
CA VAL A 81 -27.20 11.83 23.57
C VAL A 81 -26.27 10.72 23.08
N LEU A 82 -26.00 10.67 21.76
CA LEU A 82 -25.21 9.60 21.10
C LEU A 82 -25.80 8.19 21.34
N PRO A 83 -27.04 7.91 20.89
CA PRO A 83 -27.68 6.60 21.08
C PRO A 83 -27.05 5.55 20.16
N LEU A 84 -27.04 4.29 20.62
CA LEU A 84 -26.67 3.12 19.82
C LEU A 84 -27.43 1.88 20.27
N ARG A 85 -27.38 0.81 19.46
CA ARG A 85 -27.82 -0.52 19.86
C ARG A 85 -26.62 -1.41 20.18
N LEU A 86 -26.78 -2.28 21.17
CA LEU A 86 -25.86 -3.38 21.44
C LEU A 86 -26.58 -4.71 21.25
N VAL A 87 -25.82 -5.74 20.89
CA VAL A 87 -26.33 -7.10 20.73
C VAL A 87 -25.63 -8.03 21.70
N GLU A 88 -26.40 -8.73 22.52
CA GLU A 88 -25.91 -9.83 23.35
C GLU A 88 -26.08 -11.14 22.60
N LEU A 89 -24.96 -11.73 22.22
CA LEU A 89 -24.88 -13.09 21.72
C LEU A 89 -25.16 -14.05 22.89
N LEU A 90 -26.26 -14.79 22.84
CA LEU A 90 -26.65 -15.70 23.91
C LEU A 90 -25.80 -16.98 23.89
N PRO A 91 -25.55 -17.60 25.06
CA PRO A 91 -24.82 -18.85 25.13
C PRO A 91 -25.55 -19.98 24.41
N GLY A 92 -24.79 -20.97 23.92
CA GLY A 92 -25.37 -22.15 23.29
C GLY A 92 -24.34 -23.09 22.68
N THR A 93 -24.75 -24.35 22.48
CA THR A 93 -23.90 -25.40 21.90
C THR A 93 -23.75 -25.23 20.39
N ARG A 94 -22.71 -25.85 19.78
CA ARG A 94 -22.47 -25.77 18.31
C ARG A 94 -23.60 -26.39 17.47
N GLN A 95 -24.51 -27.14 18.09
CA GLN A 95 -25.69 -27.74 17.48
C GLN A 95 -26.94 -26.82 17.54
N GLU A 96 -26.90 -25.77 18.36
CA GLU A 96 -28.00 -24.83 18.55
C GLU A 96 -27.93 -23.62 17.62
N ASP A 97 -29.10 -23.06 17.32
CA ASP A 97 -29.24 -21.83 16.54
C ASP A 97 -28.61 -20.63 17.26
N ILE A 98 -27.95 -19.75 16.50
CA ILE A 98 -27.39 -18.50 17.02
C ILE A 98 -28.54 -17.56 17.38
N THR A 99 -28.67 -17.26 18.67
CA THR A 99 -29.71 -16.38 19.20
C THR A 99 -29.08 -15.19 19.89
N CYS A 100 -29.61 -14.00 19.68
CA CYS A 100 -29.15 -12.79 20.31
C CYS A 100 -30.31 -11.96 20.90
N ARG A 101 -29.98 -11.15 21.90
CA ARG A 101 -30.85 -10.10 22.44
C ARG A 101 -30.32 -8.73 22.02
N MET A 102 -31.14 -7.89 21.39
CA MET A 102 -30.75 -6.52 21.02
C MET A 102 -31.50 -5.50 21.87
N TYR A 103 -30.77 -4.49 22.35
CA TYR A 103 -31.30 -3.39 23.16
C TYR A 103 -30.63 -2.05 22.80
N GLU A 104 -31.32 -0.95 23.10
CA GLU A 104 -30.82 0.42 22.94
C GLU A 104 -30.14 0.91 24.22
N THR A 105 -29.08 1.71 24.06
CA THR A 105 -28.34 2.38 25.14
C THR A 105 -27.68 3.66 24.60
N SER A 106 -26.92 4.35 25.44
CA SER A 106 -26.10 5.49 25.04
C SER A 106 -24.62 5.18 25.18
N LEU A 107 -23.79 5.85 24.36
CA LEU A 107 -22.36 5.61 24.34
C LEU A 107 -21.70 5.87 25.70
N VAL A 108 -22.21 6.86 26.43
CA VAL A 108 -21.75 7.24 27.78
C VAL A 108 -22.09 6.18 28.83
N GLU A 109 -23.27 5.55 28.73
CA GLU A 109 -23.70 4.53 29.69
C GLU A 109 -22.99 3.18 29.48
N CYS A 110 -22.66 2.86 28.23
CA CYS A 110 -22.05 1.57 27.88
C CYS A 110 -20.53 1.60 27.76
N THR A 111 -19.85 2.68 28.16
CA THR A 111 -18.38 2.77 28.08
C THR A 111 -17.71 1.56 28.75
N GLY A 112 -16.88 0.83 28.01
CA GLY A 112 -16.14 -0.33 28.49
C GLY A 112 -16.98 -1.59 28.78
N SER A 113 -18.30 -1.59 28.52
CA SER A 113 -19.18 -2.72 28.84
C SER A 113 -19.42 -3.71 27.68
N TYR A 114 -18.94 -3.39 26.48
CA TYR A 114 -19.14 -4.17 25.26
C TYR A 114 -17.82 -4.39 24.51
N GLU A 115 -17.81 -5.36 23.60
CA GLU A 115 -16.71 -5.53 22.62
C GLU A 115 -17.16 -5.08 21.25
N ALA A 116 -16.29 -4.46 20.47
CA ALA A 116 -16.59 -4.10 19.09
C ALA A 116 -16.05 -5.19 18.15
N LEU A 117 -16.88 -5.67 17.21
CA LEU A 117 -16.45 -6.63 16.21
C LEU A 117 -15.91 -5.91 14.97
N SER A 118 -14.77 -6.37 14.48
CA SER A 118 -14.10 -5.88 13.28
C SER A 118 -13.94 -7.06 12.33
N TYR A 119 -14.66 -7.06 11.20
CA TYR A 119 -14.75 -8.22 10.30
C TYR A 119 -15.10 -7.81 8.88
N VAL A 120 -14.74 -8.64 7.89
CA VAL A 120 -15.08 -8.41 6.47
C VAL A 120 -16.53 -8.78 6.19
N TRP A 121 -17.32 -7.87 5.61
CA TRP A 121 -18.72 -8.13 5.30
C TRP A 121 -18.94 -9.26 4.28
N GLY A 122 -18.01 -9.40 3.33
CA GLY A 122 -18.09 -10.38 2.24
C GLY A 122 -19.16 -10.01 1.21
N ASN A 123 -19.62 -11.01 0.46
CA ASN A 123 -20.62 -10.81 -0.59
C ASN A 123 -21.99 -10.45 0.01
N ALA A 124 -22.51 -9.27 -0.36
CA ALA A 124 -23.78 -8.76 0.17
C ALA A 124 -25.02 -9.52 -0.31
N SER A 125 -24.94 -10.27 -1.42
CA SER A 125 -26.07 -11.06 -1.95
C SER A 125 -26.33 -12.35 -1.17
N GLU A 126 -25.31 -12.88 -0.48
CA GLU A 126 -25.44 -14.08 0.32
C GLU A 126 -25.90 -13.72 1.74
N LYS A 127 -26.99 -14.36 2.17
CA LYS A 127 -27.59 -14.14 3.48
C LYS A 127 -27.87 -15.44 4.20
N THR A 128 -27.75 -15.40 5.52
CA THR A 128 -28.06 -16.51 6.41
C THR A 128 -28.78 -15.99 7.66
N PRO A 129 -29.81 -16.69 8.16
CA PRO A 129 -30.63 -16.20 9.26
C PRO A 129 -29.90 -16.35 10.61
N ILE A 130 -30.18 -15.40 11.51
CA ILE A 130 -29.98 -15.50 12.96
C ILE A 130 -31.25 -15.05 13.69
N GLN A 131 -31.38 -15.38 14.98
CA GLN A 131 -32.53 -14.95 15.79
C GLN A 131 -32.17 -13.73 16.65
N ILE A 132 -32.92 -12.64 16.51
CA ILE A 132 -32.81 -11.42 17.32
C ILE A 132 -34.15 -11.19 18.03
N ASN A 133 -34.17 -11.21 19.38
CA ASN A 133 -35.39 -11.02 20.18
C ASN A 133 -36.55 -11.95 19.74
N GLY A 134 -36.24 -13.17 19.27
CA GLY A 134 -37.22 -14.15 18.77
C GLY A 134 -37.67 -13.98 17.30
N GLN A 135 -37.15 -12.96 16.59
CA GLN A 135 -37.44 -12.70 15.18
C GLN A 135 -36.21 -12.96 14.30
N THR A 136 -36.42 -13.25 13.02
CA THR A 136 -35.33 -13.56 12.10
C THR A 136 -34.68 -12.29 11.55
N LEU A 137 -33.35 -12.16 11.72
CA LEU A 137 -32.52 -11.18 11.01
C LEU A 137 -31.59 -11.91 10.05
N GLU A 138 -31.49 -11.43 8.81
CA GLU A 138 -30.58 -11.97 7.81
C GLU A 138 -29.23 -11.24 7.82
N ILE A 139 -28.15 -12.00 7.94
CA ILE A 139 -26.78 -11.48 7.99
C ILE A 139 -25.88 -12.18 6.96
N GLY A 140 -24.67 -11.66 6.73
CA GLY A 140 -23.70 -12.31 5.85
C GLY A 140 -23.13 -13.62 6.44
N PRO A 141 -22.75 -14.62 5.60
CA PRO A 141 -22.15 -15.87 6.06
C PRO A 141 -20.90 -15.70 6.93
N ASN A 142 -20.02 -14.75 6.57
CA ASN A 142 -18.81 -14.49 7.36
C ASN A 142 -19.14 -13.98 8.77
N LEU A 143 -20.13 -13.07 8.90
CA LEU A 143 -20.57 -12.61 10.22
C LEU A 143 -21.19 -13.75 11.04
N ARG A 144 -21.99 -14.61 10.41
CA ARG A 144 -22.54 -15.78 11.09
C ARG A 144 -21.41 -16.66 11.64
N LEU A 145 -20.39 -16.92 10.83
CA LEU A 145 -19.26 -17.76 11.22
C LEU A 145 -18.45 -17.13 12.36
N ALA A 146 -18.27 -15.81 12.34
CA ALA A 146 -17.68 -15.08 13.45
C ALA A 146 -18.52 -15.26 14.73
N LEU A 147 -19.82 -15.00 14.69
CA LEU A 147 -20.72 -15.21 15.84
C LEU A 147 -20.69 -16.66 16.34
N PHE A 148 -20.61 -17.64 15.44
CA PHE A 148 -20.55 -19.04 15.79
C PHE A 148 -19.30 -19.41 16.58
N ASN A 149 -18.14 -18.88 16.19
CA ASN A 149 -16.87 -19.12 16.89
C ASN A 149 -16.68 -18.24 18.12
N LEU A 150 -17.35 -17.08 18.19
CA LEU A 150 -17.31 -16.18 19.34
C LEU A 150 -18.31 -16.51 20.44
N ARG A 151 -19.32 -17.36 20.15
CA ARG A 151 -20.36 -17.79 21.10
C ARG A 151 -19.75 -18.69 22.18
N GLU A 152 -20.02 -18.34 23.43
CA GLU A 152 -19.60 -19.12 24.59
C GLU A 152 -20.70 -20.10 25.01
N LEU A 153 -20.36 -21.17 25.73
CA LEU A 153 -21.32 -22.22 26.09
C LEU A 153 -22.28 -21.81 27.21
N ASP A 154 -21.82 -20.96 28.13
CA ASP A 154 -22.48 -20.75 29.43
C ASP A 154 -22.76 -19.29 29.78
N LYS A 155 -22.18 -18.32 29.05
CA LYS A 155 -22.40 -16.89 29.30
C LYS A 155 -22.65 -16.08 28.03
N PRO A 156 -23.48 -15.03 28.11
CA PRO A 156 -23.71 -14.13 27.00
C PRO A 156 -22.50 -13.23 26.76
N ARG A 157 -22.39 -12.76 25.51
CA ARG A 157 -21.34 -11.83 25.10
C ARG A 157 -21.94 -10.59 24.46
N THR A 158 -21.69 -9.42 25.07
CA THR A 158 -22.19 -8.13 24.58
C THR A 158 -21.26 -7.57 23.51
N LEU A 159 -21.81 -7.38 22.31
CA LEU A 159 -21.09 -6.96 21.12
C LEU A 159 -21.73 -5.70 20.51
N TRP A 160 -20.90 -4.85 19.91
CA TRP A 160 -21.32 -3.91 18.89
C TRP A 160 -20.86 -4.43 17.53
N ILE A 161 -21.81 -4.54 16.60
CA ILE A 161 -21.60 -5.08 15.26
C ILE A 161 -22.34 -4.16 14.29
N ASP A 162 -21.62 -3.41 13.46
CA ASP A 162 -22.16 -2.43 12.53
C ASP A 162 -23.35 -2.94 11.67
N ALA A 163 -23.25 -4.15 11.11
CA ALA A 163 -24.30 -4.74 10.28
C ALA A 163 -25.58 -5.14 11.05
N ILE A 164 -25.54 -5.24 12.38
CA ILE A 164 -26.68 -5.61 13.24
C ILE A 164 -27.16 -4.40 14.06
N CYS A 165 -26.24 -3.63 14.63
CA CYS A 165 -26.55 -2.54 15.54
C CYS A 165 -27.04 -1.28 14.82
N ILE A 166 -26.68 -1.11 13.54
CA ILE A 166 -27.09 0.02 12.70
C ILE A 166 -28.19 -0.43 11.74
N ARG A 167 -29.26 0.35 11.64
CA ARG A 167 -30.28 0.19 10.60
C ARG A 167 -29.72 0.65 9.25
N GLN A 168 -29.01 -0.23 8.57
CA GLN A 168 -28.28 0.05 7.33
C GLN A 168 -29.13 0.69 6.20
N ALA A 169 -30.43 0.37 6.14
CA ALA A 169 -31.36 0.94 5.16
C ALA A 169 -31.77 2.40 5.44
N CYS A 170 -31.48 2.94 6.64
CA CYS A 170 -31.79 4.32 7.01
C CYS A 170 -30.53 5.19 6.89
N THR A 171 -30.42 5.95 5.79
CA THR A 171 -29.25 6.83 5.54
C THR A 171 -29.00 7.81 6.67
N ASN A 172 -30.05 8.36 7.30
CA ASN A 172 -29.92 9.27 8.42
C ASN A 172 -29.27 8.59 9.64
N GLU A 173 -29.74 7.38 9.99
CA GLU A 173 -29.15 6.61 11.09
C GLU A 173 -27.71 6.21 10.76
N ARG A 174 -27.45 5.75 9.53
CA ARG A 174 -26.10 5.40 9.06
C ARG A 174 -25.14 6.59 9.17
N ASN A 175 -25.53 7.77 8.66
CA ASN A 175 -24.73 9.00 8.75
C ASN A 175 -24.40 9.32 10.22
N GLN A 176 -25.39 9.23 11.12
CA GLN A 176 -25.21 9.51 12.54
C GLN A 176 -24.28 8.50 13.23
N GLN A 177 -24.49 7.21 13.00
CA GLN A 177 -23.68 6.14 13.61
C GLN A 177 -22.24 6.16 13.09
N VAL A 178 -22.04 6.38 11.78
CA VAL A 178 -20.71 6.51 11.19
C VAL A 178 -19.94 7.70 11.76
N ALA A 179 -20.63 8.81 12.04
CA ALA A 179 -19.99 10.00 12.64
C ALA A 179 -19.43 9.73 14.04
N ILE A 180 -19.95 8.73 14.76
CA ILE A 180 -19.55 8.38 16.14
C ILE A 180 -18.79 7.05 16.21
N MET A 181 -18.62 6.34 15.10
CA MET A 181 -18.02 5.01 15.04
C MET A 181 -16.62 4.97 15.65
N GLY A 182 -15.81 6.01 15.44
CA GLY A 182 -14.49 6.12 16.07
C GLY A 182 -14.56 6.14 17.61
N GLU A 183 -15.58 6.76 18.19
CA GLU A 183 -15.79 6.77 19.64
C GLU A 183 -16.32 5.42 20.15
N ILE A 184 -17.13 4.72 19.36
CA ILE A 184 -17.58 3.36 19.67
C ILE A 184 -16.37 2.42 19.82
N TYR A 185 -15.45 2.40 18.84
CA TYR A 185 -14.24 1.58 18.96
C TYR A 185 -13.32 2.02 20.10
N ARG A 186 -13.19 3.34 20.34
CA ARG A 186 -12.37 3.89 21.42
C ARG A 186 -12.88 3.49 22.81
N GLN A 187 -14.20 3.48 23.01
CA GLN A 187 -14.84 3.17 24.29
C GLN A 187 -15.15 1.69 24.49
N ALA A 188 -14.99 0.84 23.47
CA ALA A 188 -15.15 -0.59 23.62
C ALA A 188 -14.16 -1.17 24.65
N ARG A 189 -14.57 -2.23 25.36
CA ARG A 189 -13.71 -3.00 26.28
C ARG A 189 -12.46 -3.53 25.56
N ARG A 190 -12.67 -3.98 24.33
CA ARG A 190 -11.66 -4.37 23.34
C ARG A 190 -12.30 -4.49 21.95
N THR A 191 -11.49 -4.42 20.91
CA THR A 191 -11.88 -4.85 19.57
C THR A 191 -11.58 -6.33 19.38
N VAL A 192 -12.50 -7.04 18.73
CA VAL A 192 -12.29 -8.41 18.23
C VAL A 192 -12.10 -8.33 16.71
N VAL A 193 -10.88 -8.56 16.24
CA VAL A 193 -10.56 -8.63 14.81
C VAL A 193 -10.78 -10.06 14.32
N TRP A 194 -11.79 -10.27 13.49
CA TRP A 194 -12.10 -11.55 12.87
C TRP A 194 -11.53 -11.61 11.45
N LEU A 195 -10.55 -12.50 11.25
CA LEU A 195 -9.85 -12.66 9.97
C LEU A 195 -10.49 -13.69 9.03
N GLY A 196 -11.32 -14.60 9.54
CA GLY A 196 -11.93 -15.68 8.77
C GLY A 196 -11.96 -17.01 9.52
N ASP A 197 -12.37 -18.08 8.84
CA ASP A 197 -12.30 -19.43 9.40
C ASP A 197 -10.85 -19.92 9.52
N GLU A 198 -10.63 -20.97 10.30
CA GLU A 198 -9.32 -21.61 10.34
C GLU A 198 -9.01 -22.34 9.02
N VAL A 199 -7.80 -22.10 8.51
CA VAL A 199 -7.14 -23.03 7.58
C VAL A 199 -6.41 -24.05 8.45
N LYS A 200 -6.81 -25.32 8.34
CA LYS A 200 -6.61 -26.41 9.34
C LYS A 200 -5.30 -26.33 10.15
N VAL A 201 -4.23 -26.99 9.73
CA VAL A 201 -3.00 -27.12 10.54
C VAL A 201 -2.22 -25.80 10.60
N GLU A 202 -2.43 -24.95 9.60
CA GLU A 202 -1.71 -23.72 9.31
C GLU A 202 -2.05 -22.60 10.29
N THR A 203 -3.33 -22.43 10.66
CA THR A 203 -3.75 -21.34 11.55
C THR A 203 -3.13 -21.49 12.95
N LYS A 204 -3.11 -22.73 13.46
CA LYS A 204 -2.47 -23.03 14.74
C LYS A 204 -0.96 -22.80 14.67
N ALA A 205 -0.32 -23.23 13.58
CA ALA A 205 1.11 -23.04 13.37
C ALA A 205 1.49 -21.55 13.30
N ALA A 206 0.71 -20.75 12.56
CA ALA A 206 0.88 -19.31 12.42
C ALA A 206 0.84 -18.57 13.77
N ILE A 207 -0.19 -18.84 14.57
CA ILE A 207 -0.34 -18.22 15.89
C ILE A 207 0.77 -18.67 16.84
N SER A 208 1.12 -19.96 16.85
CA SER A 208 2.21 -20.49 17.68
C SER A 208 3.56 -19.89 17.31
N MET A 209 3.81 -19.67 16.02
CA MET A 209 5.01 -19.01 15.51
C MET A 209 5.09 -17.56 15.97
N LEU A 210 4.03 -16.79 15.79
CA LEU A 210 3.98 -15.38 16.21
C LEU A 210 4.14 -15.24 17.73
N GLU A 211 3.52 -16.11 18.52
CA GLU A 211 3.68 -16.11 19.98
C GLU A 211 5.12 -16.40 20.41
N ALA A 212 5.78 -17.36 19.75
CA ALA A 212 7.17 -17.72 20.02
C ALA A 212 8.13 -16.58 19.66
N LEU A 213 7.93 -15.93 18.51
CA LEU A 213 8.70 -14.75 18.09
C LEU A 213 8.50 -13.58 19.06
N ALA A 214 7.26 -13.34 19.49
CA ALA A 214 6.96 -12.31 20.47
C ALA A 214 7.65 -12.57 21.82
N GLU A 215 7.63 -13.83 22.28
CA GLU A 215 8.29 -14.21 23.53
C GLU A 215 9.81 -14.04 23.45
N ASP A 216 10.43 -14.43 22.33
CA ASP A 216 11.86 -14.23 22.09
C ASP A 216 12.22 -12.73 22.13
N ALA A 217 11.48 -11.87 21.42
CA ALA A 217 11.69 -10.43 21.44
C ALA A 217 11.59 -9.83 22.85
N ILE A 218 10.52 -10.16 23.58
CA ILE A 218 10.28 -9.68 24.96
C ILE A 218 11.40 -10.16 25.90
N SER A 219 11.86 -11.41 25.75
CA SER A 219 12.90 -11.99 26.60
C SER A 219 14.26 -11.29 26.40
N ARG A 220 14.64 -10.98 25.15
CA ARG A 220 15.87 -10.26 24.81
C ARG A 220 15.88 -8.84 25.36
N PHE A 221 14.72 -8.18 25.35
CA PHE A 221 14.56 -6.86 25.93
C PHE A 221 14.72 -6.85 27.45
N ARG A 222 14.09 -7.80 28.15
CA ARG A 222 14.22 -7.94 29.61
C ARG A 222 15.68 -8.21 30.05
N GLY A 223 16.46 -8.89 29.23
CA GLY A 223 17.89 -9.15 29.49
C GLY A 223 18.82 -7.95 29.32
N SER A 224 18.38 -6.86 28.67
CA SER A 224 19.25 -5.72 28.27
C SER A 224 19.13 -4.46 29.16
N HIS A 225 18.56 -4.55 30.37
CA HIS A 225 18.35 -3.38 31.23
C HIS A 225 19.65 -2.82 31.84
N GLY A 226 20.19 -1.77 31.21
CA GLY A 226 21.20 -0.86 31.77
C GLY A 226 20.99 0.62 31.46
N ASP A 227 20.14 1.00 30.49
CA ASP A 227 19.84 2.41 30.24
C ASP A 227 18.35 2.58 29.84
N GLY A 228 17.62 3.31 30.67
CA GLY A 228 16.17 3.46 30.57
C GLY A 228 15.79 4.43 29.46
N ASN A 229 15.33 3.89 28.31
CA ASN A 229 14.35 4.49 27.38
C ASN A 229 14.15 3.70 26.07
N GLY A 230 14.51 2.41 25.98
CA GLY A 230 14.30 1.63 24.75
C GLY A 230 12.88 1.08 24.62
N GLU A 231 12.17 1.38 23.52
CA GLU A 231 11.02 0.59 23.09
C GLU A 231 11.46 -0.88 22.88
N VAL A 232 10.56 -1.83 23.16
CA VAL A 232 10.82 -3.29 23.04
C VAL A 232 11.22 -3.69 21.61
N GLU A 233 11.08 -2.80 20.62
CA GLU A 233 11.15 -3.14 19.21
C GLU A 233 11.50 -1.96 18.31
N ASN A 234 12.40 -2.19 17.34
CA ASN A 234 12.55 -1.28 16.20
C ASN A 234 11.38 -1.54 15.23
N ILE A 235 10.48 -0.56 15.08
CA ILE A 235 9.38 -0.64 14.12
C ILE A 235 9.93 -0.68 12.70
N VAL A 236 9.51 -1.68 11.93
CA VAL A 236 9.91 -1.85 10.54
C VAL A 236 8.98 -1.06 9.64
N HIS A 237 9.45 0.10 9.17
CA HIS A 237 8.73 0.89 8.17
C HIS A 237 9.18 0.49 6.75
N LEU A 238 8.25 0.58 5.78
CA LEU A 238 8.56 0.39 4.34
C LEU A 238 9.73 1.25 3.87
N ASN A 239 9.87 2.45 4.44
CA ASN A 239 10.88 3.44 4.06
C ASN A 239 12.11 3.45 4.98
N ASN A 240 12.13 2.61 6.03
CA ASN A 240 13.23 2.51 6.99
C ASN A 240 13.58 1.03 7.25
N LEU A 241 13.69 0.26 6.17
CA LEU A 241 14.13 -1.13 6.26
C LEU A 241 15.59 -1.15 6.76
N PRO A 242 15.90 -1.87 7.84
CA PRO A 242 17.26 -2.08 8.27
C PRO A 242 18.10 -2.63 7.12
N VAL A 243 19.27 -2.05 6.87
CA VAL A 243 20.24 -2.54 5.86
C VAL A 243 20.57 -4.02 6.08
N SER A 244 20.51 -4.49 7.33
CA SER A 244 20.67 -5.90 7.71
C SER A 244 19.61 -6.84 7.12
N MET A 245 18.42 -6.36 6.73
CA MET A 245 17.42 -7.17 6.00
C MET A 245 17.83 -7.44 4.54
N ILE A 246 18.70 -6.60 3.99
CA ILE A 246 19.20 -6.69 2.61
C ILE A 246 20.48 -7.55 2.57
N GLU A 247 21.30 -7.51 3.62
CA GLU A 247 22.50 -8.33 3.79
C GLU A 247 22.19 -9.71 4.39
N LYS A 248 21.45 -10.55 3.64
CA LYS A 248 21.12 -11.96 4.00
C LYS A 248 22.31 -12.93 4.15
N ALA A 249 23.55 -12.46 4.27
CA ALA A 249 24.73 -13.32 4.36
C ALA A 249 25.39 -13.21 5.75
N GLY A 250 24.73 -13.70 6.82
CA GLY A 250 25.42 -13.86 8.10
C GLY A 250 24.59 -13.91 9.39
N VAL A 251 23.27 -13.75 9.35
CA VAL A 251 22.45 -13.79 10.57
C VAL A 251 22.43 -15.22 11.13
N LYS A 252 23.10 -15.44 12.27
CA LYS A 252 23.02 -16.68 13.05
C LYS A 252 22.04 -16.47 14.19
N ASP A 253 20.76 -16.67 13.92
CA ASP A 253 19.70 -16.55 14.93
C ASP A 253 18.86 -17.84 14.99
N PRO A 254 18.67 -18.46 16.16
CA PRO A 254 17.88 -19.69 16.28
C PRO A 254 16.43 -19.56 15.79
N MET A 255 15.82 -18.38 15.96
CA MET A 255 14.46 -18.14 15.46
C MET A 255 14.44 -18.03 13.94
N PHE A 256 15.46 -17.39 13.34
CA PHE A 256 15.61 -17.34 11.88
C PHE A 256 15.75 -18.75 11.31
N ASP A 257 16.67 -19.56 11.85
CA ASP A 257 16.92 -20.92 11.37
C ASP A 257 15.67 -21.79 11.43
N ARG A 258 14.88 -21.63 12.50
CA ARG A 258 13.63 -22.36 12.73
C ARG A 258 12.53 -22.01 11.74
N TYR A 259 12.40 -20.74 11.36
CA TYR A 259 11.20 -20.22 10.70
C TYR A 259 11.42 -19.63 9.30
N GLN A 260 12.65 -19.50 8.80
CA GLN A 260 12.96 -18.88 7.49
C GLN A 260 12.19 -19.45 6.28
N ASN A 261 11.68 -20.69 6.38
CA ASN A 261 10.90 -21.35 5.32
C ASN A 261 9.42 -21.53 5.68
N ASP A 262 8.98 -21.01 6.83
CA ASP A 262 7.61 -21.12 7.32
C ASP A 262 6.75 -19.95 6.82
N ILE A 263 5.76 -20.26 5.99
CA ILE A 263 4.83 -19.27 5.42
C ILE A 263 3.54 -19.13 6.23
N SER A 264 3.38 -19.87 7.34
CA SER A 264 2.11 -19.95 8.08
C SER A 264 1.62 -18.57 8.53
N ALA A 265 2.52 -17.71 9.01
CA ALA A 265 2.17 -16.36 9.42
C ALA A 265 1.66 -15.48 8.27
N MET A 266 2.09 -15.71 7.03
CA MET A 266 1.61 -14.96 5.86
C MET A 266 0.13 -15.23 5.59
N ARG A 267 -0.38 -16.42 5.95
CA ARG A 267 -1.81 -16.76 5.80
C ARG A 267 -2.72 -15.85 6.62
N LEU A 268 -2.25 -15.35 7.77
CA LEU A 268 -3.01 -14.37 8.55
C LEU A 268 -3.13 -13.03 7.81
N LEU A 269 -2.14 -12.68 6.99
CA LEU A 269 -2.07 -11.44 6.22
C LEU A 269 -2.79 -11.53 4.86
N GLU A 270 -3.18 -12.73 4.42
CA GLU A 270 -3.97 -12.95 3.19
C GLU A 270 -5.44 -12.51 3.35
N SER A 271 -5.93 -12.34 4.58
CA SER A 271 -7.29 -11.88 4.83
C SER A 271 -7.55 -10.50 4.18
N GLU A 272 -8.68 -10.37 3.48
CA GLU A 272 -9.15 -9.10 2.90
C GLU A 272 -9.29 -7.98 3.97
N TRP A 273 -9.40 -8.36 5.25
CA TRP A 273 -9.45 -7.43 6.38
C TRP A 273 -8.32 -6.40 6.34
N TRP A 274 -7.11 -6.84 5.98
CA TRP A 274 -5.92 -5.97 5.96
C TRP A 274 -6.01 -4.83 4.95
N TYR A 275 -6.79 -5.00 3.89
CA TYR A 275 -6.91 -4.03 2.81
C TYR A 275 -8.07 -3.06 3.02
N ARG A 276 -9.03 -3.34 3.92
CA ARG A 276 -10.19 -2.48 4.10
C ARG A 276 -9.82 -1.13 4.73
N ALA A 277 -10.51 -0.07 4.31
CA ALA A 277 -10.30 1.28 4.81
C ALA A 277 -10.78 1.47 6.27
N TRP A 278 -11.87 0.78 6.66
CA TRP A 278 -12.47 0.87 7.99
C TRP A 278 -11.60 0.30 9.11
N THR A 279 -10.83 -0.75 8.82
CA THR A 279 -10.10 -1.53 9.84
C THR A 279 -9.07 -0.71 10.61
N LEU A 280 -8.64 0.44 10.07
CA LEU A 280 -7.77 1.39 10.76
C LEU A 280 -8.40 1.98 12.02
N GLN A 281 -9.63 2.50 11.94
CA GLN A 281 -10.32 2.99 13.14
C GLN A 281 -10.58 1.84 14.12
N GLU A 282 -10.88 0.67 13.57
CA GLU A 282 -11.26 -0.50 14.35
C GLU A 282 -10.10 -1.04 15.20
N ILE A 283 -8.86 -0.89 14.72
CA ILE A 283 -7.65 -1.43 15.38
C ILE A 283 -6.74 -0.36 16.03
N LEU A 284 -6.72 0.88 15.53
CA LEU A 284 -5.84 1.93 16.06
C LEU A 284 -6.49 2.77 17.18
N LEU A 285 -7.82 2.81 17.27
CA LEU A 285 -8.54 3.54 18.32
C LEU A 285 -8.79 2.79 19.63
N PRO A 286 -9.07 1.46 19.66
CA PRO A 286 -9.35 0.77 20.91
C PRO A 286 -8.10 0.71 21.80
N SER A 287 -8.32 0.65 23.12
CA SER A 287 -7.21 0.47 24.09
C SER A 287 -6.67 -0.96 24.12
N LYS A 288 -7.46 -1.94 23.68
CA LYS A 288 -7.12 -3.37 23.62
C LYS A 288 -7.73 -4.00 22.38
N ALA A 289 -7.04 -4.96 21.79
CA ALA A 289 -7.57 -5.75 20.69
C ALA A 289 -7.07 -7.20 20.73
N ILE A 290 -7.88 -8.10 20.18
CA ILE A 290 -7.51 -9.49 19.93
C ILE A 290 -7.75 -9.82 18.46
N THR A 291 -6.90 -10.65 17.89
CA THR A 291 -7.06 -11.19 16.53
C THR A 291 -7.54 -12.63 16.64
N VAL A 292 -8.57 -12.97 15.86
CA VAL A 292 -9.26 -14.27 15.89
C VAL A 292 -9.36 -14.81 14.46
N MET A 293 -9.01 -16.09 14.29
CA MET A 293 -9.19 -16.84 13.06
C MET A 293 -9.63 -18.27 13.40
N GLY A 294 -10.83 -18.66 12.96
CA GLY A 294 -11.49 -19.88 13.40
C GLY A 294 -11.66 -19.92 14.92
N ARG A 295 -11.15 -20.98 15.56
CA ARG A 295 -11.16 -21.14 17.03
C ARG A 295 -9.93 -20.59 17.73
N TYR A 296 -8.94 -20.11 16.99
CA TYR A 296 -7.68 -19.63 17.54
C TYR A 296 -7.67 -18.11 17.66
N SER A 297 -6.96 -17.61 18.67
CA SER A 297 -6.81 -16.18 18.90
C SER A 297 -5.41 -15.83 19.39
N ILE A 298 -4.97 -14.61 19.08
CA ILE A 298 -3.72 -14.03 19.57
C ILE A 298 -4.00 -12.59 20.01
N ASP A 299 -3.34 -12.16 21.09
CA ASP A 299 -3.37 -10.76 21.51
C ASP A 299 -2.74 -9.86 20.44
N TRP A 300 -3.35 -8.71 20.15
CA TRP A 300 -2.88 -7.83 19.07
C TRP A 300 -1.43 -7.39 19.28
N GLU A 301 -1.03 -7.09 20.52
CA GLU A 301 0.32 -6.64 20.81
C GLU A 301 1.34 -7.77 20.63
N ARG A 302 0.97 -9.01 20.98
CA ARG A 302 1.82 -10.17 20.69
C ARG A 302 1.95 -10.43 19.19
N LEU A 303 0.87 -10.31 18.42
CA LEU A 303 0.93 -10.40 16.96
C LEU A 303 1.88 -9.35 16.39
N ARG A 304 1.74 -8.10 16.85
CA ARG A 304 2.54 -6.95 16.44
C ARG A 304 4.03 -7.19 16.67
N ILE A 305 4.40 -7.53 17.91
CA ILE A 305 5.79 -7.78 18.32
C ILE A 305 6.35 -9.00 17.58
N GLY A 306 5.60 -10.11 17.51
CA GLY A 306 6.07 -11.30 16.80
C GLY A 306 6.33 -11.04 15.32
N ALA A 307 5.43 -10.30 14.66
CA ALA A 307 5.55 -9.97 13.25
C ALA A 307 6.74 -9.02 12.96
N ASN A 308 6.88 -7.96 13.74
CA ASN A 308 7.98 -7.01 13.59
C ASN A 308 9.34 -7.64 13.93
N HIS A 309 9.42 -8.48 14.96
CA HIS A 309 10.63 -9.24 15.26
C HIS A 309 11.02 -10.18 14.12
N GLY A 310 10.05 -10.92 13.54
CA GLY A 310 10.35 -11.78 12.39
C GLY A 310 10.77 -11.01 11.14
N LEU A 311 10.21 -9.82 10.91
CA LEU A 311 10.71 -8.89 9.88
C LEU A 311 12.17 -8.48 10.19
N ASN A 312 12.46 -8.05 11.42
CA ASN A 312 13.80 -7.64 11.90
C ASN A 312 14.85 -8.74 11.76
N LEU A 313 14.48 -10.00 12.00
CA LEU A 313 15.33 -11.16 11.79
C LEU A 313 15.51 -11.53 10.30
N GLY A 314 14.70 -10.94 9.40
CA GLY A 314 14.73 -11.24 7.98
C GLY A 314 14.02 -12.54 7.60
N ILE A 315 13.19 -13.10 8.50
CA ILE A 315 12.33 -14.27 8.22
C ILE A 315 11.40 -13.94 7.06
N TRP A 316 10.83 -12.74 7.07
CA TRP A 316 9.99 -12.21 6.02
C TRP A 316 10.61 -10.98 5.38
N VAL A 317 10.54 -10.89 4.06
CA VAL A 317 11.16 -9.81 3.30
C VAL A 317 10.09 -8.97 2.62
N PRO A 318 9.87 -7.72 3.05
CA PRO A 318 8.80 -6.87 2.53
C PRO A 318 9.10 -6.27 1.15
N ILE A 319 10.32 -6.41 0.66
CA ILE A 319 10.72 -5.96 -0.68
C ILE A 319 11.42 -7.09 -1.42
N ALA A 320 10.76 -7.62 -2.45
CA ALA A 320 11.37 -8.51 -3.42
C ALA A 320 12.21 -7.70 -4.43
N MET A 321 13.43 -8.17 -4.71
CA MET A 321 14.33 -7.61 -5.74
C MET A 321 14.64 -6.10 -5.59
N GLY A 322 14.46 -5.53 -4.39
CA GLY A 322 14.78 -4.14 -4.08
C GLY A 322 13.80 -3.07 -4.56
N ILE A 323 12.73 -3.45 -5.27
CA ILE A 323 11.70 -2.51 -5.75
C ILE A 323 10.27 -3.01 -5.67
N MET A 324 10.06 -4.32 -5.62
CA MET A 324 8.71 -4.87 -5.56
C MET A 324 8.31 -5.00 -4.10
N ARG A 325 7.38 -4.16 -3.66
CA ARG A 325 6.79 -4.28 -2.33
C ARG A 325 5.95 -5.55 -2.28
N ASP A 326 6.12 -6.35 -1.24
CA ASP A 326 5.24 -7.47 -0.97
C ASP A 326 3.85 -6.92 -0.63
N PRO A 327 2.82 -7.18 -1.47
CA PRO A 327 1.48 -6.65 -1.23
C PRO A 327 0.87 -7.22 0.04
N ILE A 328 1.27 -8.42 0.51
CA ILE A 328 0.77 -9.05 1.73
C ILE A 328 1.30 -8.32 2.97
N LEU A 329 2.57 -7.92 2.97
CA LEU A 329 3.18 -7.23 4.11
C LEU A 329 2.89 -5.73 4.14
N THR A 330 2.65 -5.12 2.97
CA THR A 330 2.43 -3.68 2.83
C THR A 330 1.31 -3.15 3.74
N PRO A 331 0.11 -3.77 3.82
CA PRO A 331 -0.96 -3.34 4.71
C PRO A 331 -0.59 -3.38 6.20
N PHE A 332 0.13 -4.42 6.63
CA PHE A 332 0.60 -4.56 8.01
C PHE A 332 1.60 -3.46 8.35
N MET A 333 2.61 -3.25 7.50
CA MET A 333 3.63 -2.21 7.71
C MET A 333 3.05 -0.79 7.66
N SER A 334 2.11 -0.54 6.74
CA SER A 334 1.35 0.71 6.68
C SER A 334 0.62 0.96 8.00
N LEU A 335 -0.04 -0.06 8.56
CA LEU A 335 -0.72 0.03 9.84
C LEU A 335 0.25 0.32 11.00
N GLN A 336 1.40 -0.36 11.06
CA GLN A 336 2.44 -0.09 12.06
C GLN A 336 2.93 1.37 12.00
N ALA A 337 3.19 1.86 10.78
CA ALA A 337 3.66 3.22 10.57
C ALA A 337 2.67 4.27 11.08
N MET A 338 1.38 4.08 10.81
CA MET A 338 0.32 4.96 11.31
C MET A 338 0.15 4.88 12.83
N GLY A 339 0.27 3.69 13.42
CA GLY A 339 0.22 3.50 14.87
C GLY A 339 1.31 4.29 15.58
N GLN A 340 2.56 4.18 15.13
CA GLN A 340 3.69 4.92 15.73
C GLN A 340 3.57 6.43 15.52
N GLN A 341 3.15 6.84 14.33
CA GLN A 341 2.94 8.25 14.04
C GLN A 341 1.89 8.85 14.97
N ARG A 342 0.81 8.12 15.27
CA ARG A 342 -0.24 8.59 16.19
C ARG A 342 0.29 8.80 17.60
N GLN A 343 1.22 7.95 18.06
CA GLN A 343 1.85 8.09 19.38
C GLN A 343 2.86 9.25 19.43
N SER A 344 3.54 9.51 18.32
CA SER A 344 4.55 10.57 18.17
C SER A 344 4.01 11.87 17.56
N GLN A 345 2.69 11.94 17.33
CA GLN A 345 2.05 13.05 16.64
C GLN A 345 2.20 14.33 17.45
N ASP A 346 2.66 15.41 16.79
CA ASP A 346 2.66 16.73 17.42
C ASP A 346 1.19 17.14 17.67
N PRO A 347 0.79 17.38 18.93
CA PRO A 347 -0.55 17.86 19.23
C PRO A 347 -0.90 19.17 18.54
N LYS A 348 0.06 19.90 17.98
CA LYS A 348 -0.18 21.15 17.22
C LYS A 348 -0.39 20.92 15.72
N GLU A 349 -0.27 19.70 15.21
CA GLU A 349 -0.46 19.43 13.78
C GLU A 349 -1.93 19.72 13.37
N PRO A 350 -2.17 20.54 12.32
CA PRO A 350 -3.53 20.88 11.91
C PRO A 350 -4.33 19.64 11.44
N PRO A 351 -5.61 19.49 11.83
CA PRO A 351 -6.45 18.36 11.42
C PRO A 351 -6.45 18.09 9.92
N ALA A 352 -6.48 19.14 9.09
CA ALA A 352 -6.39 19.01 7.64
C ALA A 352 -5.12 18.31 7.14
N GLN A 353 -3.98 18.59 7.76
CA GLN A 353 -2.71 17.97 7.39
C GLN A 353 -2.66 16.50 7.80
N VAL A 354 -3.20 16.18 8.99
CA VAL A 354 -3.32 14.81 9.49
C VAL A 354 -4.21 13.98 8.57
N LEU A 355 -5.39 14.50 8.22
CA LEU A 355 -6.32 13.82 7.32
C LEU A 355 -5.71 13.60 5.93
N LEU A 356 -5.03 14.61 5.38
CA LEU A 356 -4.38 14.48 4.07
C LEU A 356 -3.29 13.40 4.07
N LYS A 357 -2.47 13.35 5.12
CA LYS A 357 -1.44 12.33 5.27
C LYS A 357 -2.05 10.92 5.35
N LEU A 358 -3.13 10.76 6.13
CA LEU A 358 -3.85 9.49 6.21
C LEU A 358 -4.44 9.10 4.85
N LEU A 359 -5.05 10.03 4.10
CA LEU A 359 -5.60 9.76 2.77
C LEU A 359 -4.53 9.27 1.79
N PHE A 360 -3.31 9.83 1.82
CA PHE A 360 -2.20 9.35 1.00
C PHE A 360 -1.75 7.96 1.44
N GLN A 361 -1.49 7.75 2.73
CA GLN A 361 -1.00 6.48 3.27
C GLN A 361 -2.02 5.34 3.11
N CYS A 362 -3.31 5.66 3.07
CA CYS A 362 -4.41 4.69 3.00
C CYS A 362 -5.01 4.57 1.60
N ARG A 363 -4.46 5.24 0.58
CA ARG A 363 -5.09 5.28 -0.75
C ARG A 363 -5.26 3.89 -1.38
N PHE A 364 -4.31 2.97 -1.12
CA PHE A 364 -4.37 1.58 -1.57
C PHE A 364 -5.47 0.75 -0.89
N ARG A 365 -6.00 1.20 0.25
CA ARG A 365 -7.00 0.46 1.01
C ARG A 365 -8.36 0.50 0.33
N GLU A 366 -9.05 -0.62 0.29
CA GLU A 366 -10.30 -0.80 -0.43
C GLU A 366 -11.50 -0.29 0.36
N ALA A 367 -12.50 0.19 -0.38
CA ALA A 367 -13.76 0.67 0.14
C ALA A 367 -14.89 0.26 -0.82
N SER A 368 -15.86 -0.51 -0.34
CA SER A 368 -17.02 -0.92 -1.15
C SER A 368 -17.89 0.27 -1.56
N ILE A 369 -18.00 1.27 -0.68
CA ILE A 369 -18.63 2.56 -0.98
C ILE A 369 -17.51 3.62 -1.05
N PRO A 370 -17.35 4.34 -2.18
CA PRO A 370 -16.29 5.33 -2.35
C PRO A 370 -16.18 6.37 -1.23
N HIS A 371 -17.29 6.83 -0.65
CA HIS A 371 -17.32 7.77 0.48
C HIS A 371 -16.43 7.34 1.66
N ASP A 372 -16.32 6.03 1.89
CA ASP A 372 -15.59 5.48 3.02
C ASP A 372 -14.08 5.71 2.91
N LYS A 373 -13.55 6.04 1.72
CA LYS A 373 -12.16 6.50 1.57
C LYS A 373 -11.85 7.70 2.47
N VAL A 374 -12.85 8.54 2.75
CA VAL A 374 -12.74 9.69 3.64
C VAL A 374 -13.30 9.37 5.02
N TYR A 375 -14.53 8.86 5.11
CA TYR A 375 -15.22 8.70 6.39
C TYR A 375 -14.54 7.69 7.31
N SER A 376 -13.86 6.68 6.76
CA SER A 376 -13.10 5.71 7.54
C SER A 376 -11.84 6.27 8.19
N LEU A 377 -11.45 7.52 7.89
CA LEU A 377 -10.27 8.15 8.47
C LEU A 377 -10.60 9.26 9.47
N LEU A 378 -11.82 9.79 9.46
CA LEU A 378 -12.22 10.93 10.31
C LEU A 378 -12.02 10.65 11.80
N GLY A 379 -12.31 9.42 12.28
CA GLY A 379 -12.14 9.06 13.69
C GLY A 379 -10.68 9.03 14.17
N LEU A 380 -9.71 9.00 13.24
CA LEU A 380 -8.27 9.01 13.51
C LEU A 380 -7.69 10.44 13.59
N VAL A 381 -8.41 11.43 13.05
CA VAL A 381 -7.98 12.83 13.09
C VAL A 381 -8.31 13.39 14.47
N ALA A 382 -7.28 13.67 15.27
CA ALA A 382 -7.44 14.19 16.61
C ALA A 382 -8.25 15.50 16.60
N SER A 383 -9.39 15.52 17.29
CA SER A 383 -9.98 16.78 17.73
C SER A 383 -9.19 17.20 18.97
N ASN A 384 -8.32 18.21 18.84
CA ASN A 384 -7.63 18.83 19.96
C ASN A 384 -8.59 19.62 20.87
N SER A 385 -9.60 18.95 21.41
CA SER A 385 -10.34 19.40 22.58
C SER A 385 -9.86 18.54 23.73
N SER A 386 -8.77 19.01 24.36
CA SER A 386 -8.36 18.84 25.76
C SER A 386 -8.68 17.54 26.51
N ASN A 387 -7.78 17.19 27.45
CA ASN A 387 -7.94 16.24 28.57
C ASN A 387 -9.17 16.47 29.50
N THR A 388 -10.23 17.10 29.02
CA THR A 388 -11.56 17.10 29.63
C THR A 388 -12.32 15.86 29.16
N PRO A 389 -12.86 15.02 30.05
CA PRO A 389 -13.79 13.97 29.66
C PRO A 389 -15.07 14.64 29.13
N VAL A 390 -15.14 14.87 27.82
CA VAL A 390 -16.32 15.47 27.18
C VAL A 390 -17.37 14.38 27.01
N ALA A 391 -18.08 14.09 28.09
CA ALA A 391 -19.26 13.23 28.11
C ALA A 391 -20.56 13.97 27.76
N SER A 392 -20.51 15.21 27.23
CA SER A 392 -21.71 16.05 27.11
C SER A 392 -21.84 16.88 25.83
N THR A 393 -20.86 16.87 24.92
CA THR A 393 -20.95 17.61 23.66
C THR A 393 -20.37 16.76 22.53
N PRO A 394 -21.07 16.57 21.39
CA PRO A 394 -20.51 15.85 20.26
C PRO A 394 -19.19 16.51 19.87
N ALA A 395 -18.10 15.73 19.81
CA ALA A 395 -16.85 16.23 19.23
C ALA A 395 -17.21 16.86 17.87
N HIS A 396 -16.83 18.12 17.66
CA HIS A 396 -17.04 18.74 16.36
C HIS A 396 -16.31 17.87 15.31
N PRO A 397 -16.98 17.51 14.21
CA PRO A 397 -16.34 16.67 13.20
C PRO A 397 -15.05 17.34 12.70
N PRO A 398 -13.96 16.59 12.51
CA PRO A 398 -12.72 17.15 11.97
C PRO A 398 -12.96 17.91 10.67
N LEU A 399 -12.41 19.13 10.57
CA LEU A 399 -12.63 20.08 9.45
C LEU A 399 -14.11 20.40 9.14
N GLY A 400 -15.04 20.11 10.05
CA GLY A 400 -16.47 20.24 9.79
C GLY A 400 -17.06 19.18 8.85
N ILE A 401 -16.29 18.15 8.47
CA ILE A 401 -16.71 17.12 7.50
C ILE A 401 -17.63 16.11 8.18
N LYS A 402 -18.88 16.02 7.73
CA LYS A 402 -19.87 15.06 8.23
C LYS A 402 -20.11 13.93 7.24
N PRO A 403 -20.33 12.69 7.71
CA PRO A 403 -20.81 11.61 6.88
C PRO A 403 -22.14 11.96 6.21
N ASP A 404 -22.16 11.90 4.89
CA ASP A 404 -23.35 12.07 4.07
C ASP A 404 -23.31 11.11 2.88
N TYR A 405 -23.90 9.94 3.08
CA TYR A 405 -24.05 8.95 2.02
C TYR A 405 -25.21 9.25 1.05
N SER A 406 -25.95 10.35 1.22
CA SER A 406 -26.98 10.77 0.26
C SER A 406 -26.41 11.63 -0.87
N SER A 407 -25.29 12.31 -0.62
CA SER A 407 -24.59 13.12 -1.62
C SER A 407 -23.78 12.26 -2.59
N PRO A 408 -23.65 12.66 -3.88
CA PRO A 408 -22.70 12.05 -4.81
C PRO A 408 -21.26 12.12 -4.28
N VAL A 409 -20.45 11.08 -4.52
CA VAL A 409 -19.06 11.02 -4.02
C VAL A 409 -18.22 12.20 -4.51
N ASP A 410 -18.40 12.65 -5.75
CA ASP A 410 -17.65 13.77 -6.32
C ASP A 410 -17.87 15.07 -5.53
N THR A 411 -19.10 15.29 -5.03
CA THR A 411 -19.42 16.43 -4.17
C THR A 411 -18.72 16.30 -2.82
N VAL A 412 -18.65 15.10 -2.25
CA VAL A 412 -17.95 14.84 -0.99
C VAL A 412 -16.46 15.08 -1.13
N TYR A 413 -15.81 14.53 -2.17
CA TYR A 413 -14.37 14.75 -2.39
C TYR A 413 -14.04 16.21 -2.67
N THR A 414 -14.87 16.91 -3.46
CA THR A 414 -14.72 18.36 -3.71
C THR A 414 -14.82 19.16 -2.41
N HIS A 415 -15.82 18.85 -1.57
CA HIS A 415 -15.98 19.49 -0.27
C HIS A 415 -14.77 19.26 0.64
N VAL A 416 -14.27 18.02 0.72
CA VAL A 416 -13.12 17.65 1.54
C VAL A 416 -11.86 18.37 1.08
N ALA A 417 -11.56 18.36 -0.22
CA ALA A 417 -10.40 19.05 -0.79
C ALA A 417 -10.47 20.56 -0.52
N ARG A 418 -11.65 21.16 -0.67
CA ARG A 418 -11.88 22.57 -0.33
C ARG A 418 -11.63 22.87 1.15
N GLN A 419 -12.17 22.07 2.07
CA GLN A 419 -11.94 22.28 3.50
C GLN A 419 -10.46 22.13 3.87
N MET A 420 -9.75 21.18 3.27
CA MET A 420 -8.32 21.01 3.48
C MET A 420 -7.52 22.26 3.12
N ILE A 421 -7.78 22.82 1.93
CA ILE A 421 -7.10 24.03 1.46
C ILE A 421 -7.40 25.24 2.37
N LEU A 422 -8.67 25.42 2.74
CA LEU A 422 -9.12 26.53 3.58
C LEU A 422 -8.55 26.47 5.01
N GLU A 423 -8.44 25.28 5.59
CA GLU A 423 -7.92 25.11 6.95
C GLU A 423 -6.38 25.10 7.00
N SER A 424 -5.71 24.45 6.03
CA SER A 424 -4.25 24.36 6.02
C SER A 424 -3.56 25.61 5.47
N ASN A 425 -4.25 26.42 4.66
CA ASN A 425 -3.67 27.48 3.83
C ASN A 425 -2.53 26.97 2.91
N THR A 426 -2.56 25.69 2.53
CA THR A 426 -1.60 25.06 1.61
C THR A 426 -2.30 24.41 0.42
N LEU A 427 -1.55 24.21 -0.67
CA LEU A 427 -2.02 23.45 -1.84
C LEU A 427 -1.56 21.98 -1.82
N ASP A 428 -1.17 21.46 -0.65
CA ASP A 428 -0.59 20.11 -0.52
C ASP A 428 -1.57 19.00 -0.97
N VAL A 429 -2.89 19.25 -0.89
CA VAL A 429 -3.92 18.31 -1.37
C VAL A 429 -3.83 18.06 -2.88
N LEU A 430 -3.29 19.01 -3.65
CA LEU A 430 -3.11 18.87 -5.09
C LEU A 430 -2.08 17.79 -5.45
N GLY A 431 -1.23 17.37 -4.52
CA GLY A 431 -0.36 16.21 -4.67
C GLY A 431 -1.10 14.88 -4.77
N GLY A 432 -2.39 14.85 -4.41
CA GLY A 432 -3.30 13.73 -4.69
C GLY A 432 -3.89 13.73 -6.09
N CYS A 433 -3.67 14.79 -6.86
CA CYS A 433 -4.14 14.94 -8.23
C CYS A 433 -3.05 14.45 -9.20
N GLY A 434 -3.49 13.85 -10.31
CA GLY A 434 -2.59 13.26 -11.30
C GLY A 434 -2.80 11.76 -11.41
N GLY A 435 -2.94 11.28 -12.65
CA GLY A 435 -3.22 9.89 -12.98
C GLY A 435 -2.57 9.49 -14.30
N SER A 436 -2.57 8.18 -14.57
CA SER A 436 -2.21 7.66 -15.88
C SER A 436 -3.19 8.20 -16.94
N PRO A 437 -2.76 8.42 -18.20
CA PRO A 437 -3.68 8.78 -19.29
C PRO A 437 -4.90 7.84 -19.39
N ALA A 438 -4.75 6.57 -18.98
CA ALA A 438 -5.82 5.58 -18.98
C ALA A 438 -6.92 5.84 -17.91
N THR A 439 -6.59 6.41 -16.75
CA THR A 439 -7.57 6.68 -15.68
C THR A 439 -8.32 8.00 -15.86
N GLN A 440 -7.78 8.94 -16.66
CA GLN A 440 -8.50 10.17 -17.01
C GLN A 440 -9.67 9.90 -17.98
N ALA A 441 -9.64 8.79 -18.72
CA ALA A 441 -10.55 8.55 -19.84
C ALA A 441 -11.90 7.88 -19.50
N LEU A 442 -12.06 7.21 -18.34
CA LEU A 442 -13.23 6.33 -18.15
C LEU A 442 -14.40 6.89 -17.31
N ASP A 443 -14.22 7.74 -16.31
CA ASP A 443 -15.34 8.19 -15.45
C ASP A 443 -15.18 9.61 -14.86
N SER A 444 -14.17 10.39 -15.28
CA SER A 444 -13.75 11.63 -14.61
C SER A 444 -14.45 12.92 -15.08
N ALA A 445 -15.40 12.85 -16.01
CA ALA A 445 -15.95 14.02 -16.70
C ALA A 445 -16.71 15.02 -15.79
N THR A 446 -17.04 14.64 -14.55
CA THR A 446 -17.83 15.45 -13.60
C THR A 446 -17.01 16.07 -12.47
N MET A 447 -15.81 15.56 -12.17
CA MET A 447 -15.01 16.01 -11.03
C MET A 447 -13.99 17.08 -11.45
N PRO A 448 -13.80 18.15 -10.66
CA PRO A 448 -12.81 19.14 -11.00
C PRO A 448 -11.38 18.58 -10.97
N SER A 449 -10.50 19.05 -11.88
CA SER A 449 -9.15 18.49 -12.02
C SER A 449 -8.22 18.71 -10.82
N TRP A 450 -8.56 19.67 -9.96
CA TRP A 450 -7.85 19.98 -8.71
C TRP A 450 -8.35 19.15 -7.51
N VAL A 451 -9.36 18.30 -7.69
CA VAL A 451 -9.89 17.41 -6.64
C VAL A 451 -9.27 16.01 -6.79
N PRO A 452 -8.62 15.48 -5.76
CA PRO A 452 -8.11 14.11 -5.80
C PRO A 452 -9.24 13.07 -5.89
N ASP A 453 -9.16 12.16 -6.86
CA ASP A 453 -10.03 10.99 -6.90
C ASP A 453 -9.46 9.84 -6.07
N TRP A 454 -9.94 9.71 -4.83
CA TRP A 454 -9.51 8.66 -3.89
C TRP A 454 -9.99 7.25 -4.27
N ARG A 455 -10.85 7.09 -5.29
CA ARG A 455 -11.23 5.77 -5.84
C ARG A 455 -10.07 5.11 -6.56
N VAL A 456 -9.22 5.92 -7.19
CA VAL A 456 -8.08 5.45 -7.99
C VAL A 456 -6.86 5.26 -7.08
N ALA A 457 -6.25 4.07 -7.13
CA ALA A 457 -4.95 3.84 -6.54
C ALA A 457 -3.91 4.72 -7.26
N GLN A 458 -3.37 5.73 -6.58
CA GLN A 458 -2.41 6.65 -7.17
C GLN A 458 -1.09 5.93 -7.49
N HIS A 459 -0.54 6.17 -8.68
CA HIS A 459 0.74 5.57 -9.10
C HIS A 459 1.96 6.44 -8.77
N ALA A 460 1.78 7.72 -8.45
CA ALA A 460 2.86 8.66 -8.13
C ALA A 460 2.72 9.16 -6.69
N SER A 461 3.77 8.99 -5.88
CA SER A 461 3.80 9.50 -4.50
C SER A 461 3.81 11.04 -4.51
N PRO A 462 3.09 11.72 -3.60
CA PRO A 462 3.07 13.18 -3.52
C PRO A 462 4.48 13.74 -3.28
N LEU A 463 4.87 14.81 -3.99
CA LEU A 463 6.18 15.45 -3.86
C LEU A 463 6.28 16.31 -2.59
N VAL A 464 5.20 16.48 -1.85
CA VAL A 464 5.17 17.14 -0.54
C VAL A 464 6.05 16.41 0.50
N TYR A 465 6.31 15.12 0.27
CA TYR A 465 7.18 14.28 1.07
C TYR A 465 8.51 13.99 0.35
N ASP A 466 9.56 13.77 1.12
CA ASP A 466 10.85 13.30 0.64
C ASP A 466 10.87 11.77 0.50
N ALA A 467 11.98 11.23 -0.02
CA ALA A 467 12.18 9.78 -0.19
C ALA A 467 12.06 8.94 1.10
N ARG A 468 12.04 9.58 2.29
CA ARG A 468 11.90 8.92 3.59
C ARG A 468 10.51 9.15 4.19
N ASP A 469 9.56 9.63 3.39
CA ASP A 469 8.20 10.00 3.79
C ASP A 469 8.18 11.12 4.86
N GLN A 470 9.25 11.92 4.92
CA GLN A 470 9.30 13.12 5.75
C GLN A 470 8.78 14.30 4.94
N ARG A 471 8.00 15.18 5.57
CA ARG A 471 7.51 16.38 4.90
C ARG A 471 8.70 17.25 4.49
N ARG A 472 8.69 17.73 3.25
CA ARG A 472 9.74 18.63 2.76
C ARG A 472 9.73 19.96 3.52
N THR A 473 10.93 20.41 3.87
CA THR A 473 11.17 21.77 4.35
C THR A 473 11.23 22.78 3.21
N THR A 474 11.57 22.31 2.00
CA THR A 474 11.67 23.13 0.78
C THR A 474 10.31 23.68 0.37
N HIS A 475 10.28 24.90 -0.13
CA HIS A 475 9.05 25.56 -0.54
C HIS A 475 9.25 26.40 -1.81
N ALA A 476 8.75 25.90 -2.94
CA ALA A 476 8.94 26.51 -4.26
C ALA A 476 8.38 27.95 -4.37
N THR A 477 7.47 28.32 -3.46
CA THR A 477 6.89 29.66 -3.36
C THR A 477 7.27 30.42 -2.08
N ALA A 478 8.50 30.20 -1.59
CA ALA A 478 9.09 30.94 -0.47
C ALA A 478 8.21 31.02 0.80
N HIS A 479 7.58 29.91 1.18
CA HIS A 479 6.65 29.81 2.31
C HIS A 479 5.44 30.75 2.23
N SER A 480 5.02 31.15 1.03
CA SER A 480 3.77 31.88 0.84
C SER A 480 2.56 31.05 1.29
N ASN A 481 1.51 31.73 1.78
CA ASN A 481 0.24 31.09 2.11
C ASN A 481 -0.70 31.09 0.91
N ALA A 482 -1.48 30.02 0.75
CA ALA A 482 -2.46 29.90 -0.31
C ALA A 482 -3.49 31.04 -0.18
N LEU A 483 -3.65 31.83 -1.24
CA LEU A 483 -4.73 32.79 -1.38
C LEU A 483 -5.74 32.15 -2.33
N VAL A 484 -6.83 31.61 -1.78
CA VAL A 484 -7.70 30.74 -2.56
C VAL A 484 -9.11 31.30 -2.66
N GLN A 485 -9.59 31.39 -3.91
CA GLN A 485 -10.94 31.79 -4.25
C GLN A 485 -11.63 30.68 -5.04
N PHE A 486 -12.91 30.46 -4.73
CA PHE A 486 -13.81 29.54 -5.43
C PHE A 486 -14.93 30.38 -6.06
N ILE A 487 -15.11 30.32 -7.37
CA ILE A 487 -15.96 31.28 -8.11
C ILE A 487 -17.43 30.85 -8.22
N ASP A 488 -17.74 29.55 -8.15
CA ASP A 488 -19.08 29.01 -8.37
C ASP A 488 -19.74 28.47 -7.09
N THR A 489 -21.07 28.38 -7.09
CA THR A 489 -21.87 27.88 -5.95
C THR A 489 -21.54 26.43 -5.57
N GLY A 490 -21.03 25.64 -6.51
CA GLY A 490 -20.54 24.28 -6.28
C GLY A 490 -19.05 24.19 -5.94
N GLY A 491 -18.31 25.30 -6.05
CA GLY A 491 -16.87 25.35 -5.83
C GLY A 491 -16.04 24.55 -6.82
N SER A 492 -16.55 24.23 -8.02
CA SER A 492 -15.85 23.48 -9.06
C SER A 492 -14.64 24.21 -9.65
N THR A 493 -14.61 25.54 -9.61
CA THR A 493 -13.47 26.31 -10.14
C THR A 493 -12.60 26.86 -9.01
N LEU A 494 -11.34 26.44 -9.00
CA LEU A 494 -10.30 26.90 -8.09
C LEU A 494 -9.46 27.99 -8.76
N VAL A 495 -9.39 29.18 -8.15
CA VAL A 495 -8.49 30.25 -8.64
C VAL A 495 -7.14 30.11 -7.95
N LEU A 496 -6.11 29.84 -8.75
CA LEU A 496 -4.72 29.86 -8.31
C LEU A 496 -4.08 31.19 -8.69
N HIS A 497 -3.37 31.80 -7.73
CA HIS A 497 -2.53 32.97 -7.99
C HIS A 497 -1.09 32.51 -8.11
N GLY A 498 -0.45 32.77 -9.25
CA GLY A 498 0.91 32.29 -9.50
C GLY A 498 1.53 32.87 -10.76
N HIS A 499 2.66 32.33 -11.19
CA HIS A 499 3.28 32.69 -12.46
C HIS A 499 3.82 31.47 -13.18
N GLU A 500 3.85 31.58 -14.51
CA GLU A 500 4.42 30.57 -15.40
C GLU A 500 5.94 30.61 -15.32
N ILE A 501 6.55 29.45 -15.10
CA ILE A 501 7.99 29.25 -15.20
C ILE A 501 8.38 29.06 -16.66
N ALA A 502 7.77 28.07 -17.33
CA ALA A 502 8.00 27.77 -18.73
C ALA A 502 6.99 26.74 -19.25
N SER A 503 6.92 26.62 -20.58
CA SER A 503 6.18 25.56 -21.27
C SER A 503 7.08 24.34 -21.52
N LEU A 504 6.50 23.13 -21.45
CA LEU A 504 7.19 21.90 -21.77
C LEU A 504 7.40 21.76 -23.29
N THR A 505 8.64 21.48 -23.71
CA THR A 505 9.03 21.37 -25.12
C THR A 505 9.41 19.96 -25.54
N ALA A 506 9.82 19.11 -24.60
CA ALA A 506 10.14 17.70 -24.85
C ALA A 506 9.85 16.84 -23.61
N LEU A 507 9.58 15.55 -23.83
CA LEU A 507 9.22 14.60 -22.77
C LEU A 507 9.81 13.20 -23.02
N ALA A 508 10.38 12.58 -21.98
CA ALA A 508 10.84 11.19 -22.00
C ALA A 508 9.68 10.21 -21.73
N LEU A 509 9.90 8.89 -21.83
CA LEU A 509 8.88 7.89 -21.48
C LEU A 509 8.55 7.93 -19.97
N PRO A 510 7.30 7.65 -19.55
CA PRO A 510 6.96 7.57 -18.13
C PRO A 510 7.60 6.36 -17.46
N LEU A 511 7.94 6.52 -16.18
CA LEU A 511 8.42 5.46 -15.32
C LEU A 511 7.24 4.82 -14.58
N ALA A 512 6.91 3.57 -14.92
CA ALA A 512 5.86 2.82 -14.26
C ALA A 512 6.33 2.29 -12.90
N HIS A 513 5.38 2.09 -11.96
CA HIS A 513 5.67 1.33 -10.75
C HIS A 513 5.81 -0.15 -11.13
N PRO A 514 6.83 -0.87 -10.63
CA PRO A 514 6.87 -2.32 -10.77
C PRO A 514 5.72 -2.93 -9.95
N ILE A 515 4.77 -3.60 -10.61
CA ILE A 515 3.63 -4.25 -9.96
C ILE A 515 3.95 -5.74 -9.82
N MET A 516 3.73 -6.27 -8.62
CA MET A 516 3.71 -7.71 -8.38
C MET A 516 2.23 -8.12 -8.31
N ASP A 517 1.71 -8.76 -9.36
CA ASP A 517 0.37 -9.35 -9.36
C ASP A 517 0.38 -10.60 -8.46
N SER A 518 0.37 -10.44 -7.14
CA SER A 518 0.38 -11.55 -6.18
C SER A 518 -0.84 -12.47 -6.33
N VAL A 519 -1.97 -11.93 -6.79
CA VAL A 519 -3.24 -12.64 -6.97
C VAL A 519 -3.12 -13.79 -8.00
N LYS A 520 -2.23 -13.67 -8.99
CA LYS A 520 -1.98 -14.77 -9.94
C LYS A 520 -1.12 -15.88 -9.33
N MET A 521 -0.20 -15.55 -8.43
CA MET A 521 0.67 -16.54 -7.80
C MET A 521 -0.06 -17.43 -6.79
N THR A 522 -0.97 -16.86 -5.99
CA THR A 522 -1.73 -17.59 -4.96
C THR A 522 -2.86 -18.42 -5.55
N GLY A 523 -3.58 -17.91 -6.56
CA GLY A 523 -4.65 -18.67 -7.23
C GLY A 523 -4.16 -19.94 -7.94
N GLU A 524 -2.90 -19.98 -8.39
CA GLU A 524 -2.29 -21.20 -8.91
C GLU A 524 -1.80 -22.18 -7.83
N LEU A 525 -1.56 -21.71 -6.60
CA LEU A 525 -1.24 -22.57 -5.47
C LEU A 525 -2.50 -23.28 -4.94
N GLU A 526 -3.66 -22.60 -4.95
CA GLU A 526 -4.94 -23.18 -4.52
C GLU A 526 -5.50 -24.21 -5.51
N LYS A 527 -5.40 -23.95 -6.83
CA LYS A 527 -5.86 -24.90 -7.85
C LYS A 527 -5.14 -26.25 -7.77
N TRP A 528 -3.86 -26.25 -7.41
CA TRP A 528 -3.08 -27.49 -7.34
C TRP A 528 -3.23 -28.24 -6.00
N GLY A 529 -3.59 -27.52 -4.93
CA GLY A 529 -3.89 -28.11 -3.62
C GLY A 529 -5.21 -28.87 -3.58
N ASN A 530 -6.21 -28.42 -4.36
CA ASN A 530 -7.55 -29.03 -4.37
C ASN A 530 -7.70 -30.24 -5.31
N GLU A 531 -6.78 -30.47 -6.26
CA GLU A 531 -6.86 -31.60 -7.20
C GLU A 531 -6.26 -32.93 -6.66
N ASN A 532 -5.72 -32.96 -5.44
CA ASN A 532 -5.10 -34.16 -4.88
C ASN A 532 -5.95 -34.76 -3.75
N HIS A 533 -6.96 -35.57 -4.08
CA HIS A 533 -7.55 -36.54 -3.14
C HIS A 533 -7.08 -37.97 -3.42
N GLU A 534 -6.71 -38.64 -2.33
CA GLU A 534 -6.66 -40.09 -2.05
C GLU A 534 -6.04 -41.05 -3.07
N ILE A 535 -4.85 -41.61 -2.76
CA ILE A 535 -4.42 -43.00 -3.07
C ILE A 535 -3.27 -43.38 -2.09
N GLU A 536 -3.35 -44.58 -1.50
CA GLU A 536 -2.34 -45.20 -0.63
C GLU A 536 -1.11 -45.77 -1.37
N GLY A 537 0.03 -45.82 -0.67
CA GLY A 537 1.10 -46.81 -0.91
C GLY A 537 2.28 -46.42 -1.81
N THR A 538 3.49 -46.39 -1.22
CA THR A 538 4.83 -46.58 -1.84
C THR A 538 5.40 -45.64 -2.93
N VAL A 539 4.74 -44.55 -3.36
CA VAL A 539 5.33 -43.56 -4.31
C VAL A 539 5.84 -42.26 -3.62
N SER A 540 6.08 -42.30 -2.30
CA SER A 540 6.34 -41.10 -1.48
C SER A 540 7.62 -40.32 -1.84
N LEU A 541 8.77 -41.00 -2.07
CA LEU A 541 10.06 -40.30 -2.20
C LEU A 541 10.25 -39.63 -3.58
N LEU A 542 9.89 -40.31 -4.67
CA LEU A 542 9.98 -39.73 -6.02
C LEU A 542 8.93 -38.65 -6.23
N ARG A 543 7.74 -38.78 -5.61
CA ARG A 543 6.73 -37.73 -5.62
C ARG A 543 7.17 -36.54 -4.78
N TYR A 544 7.74 -36.77 -3.57
CA TYR A 544 8.32 -35.71 -2.74
C TYR A 544 9.43 -34.96 -3.48
N LEU A 545 10.39 -35.68 -4.09
CA LEU A 545 11.44 -35.10 -4.93
C LEU A 545 10.89 -34.39 -6.16
N GLY A 546 9.80 -34.89 -6.76
CA GLY A 546 9.08 -34.27 -7.88
C GLY A 546 8.37 -32.98 -7.48
N THR A 547 7.70 -32.94 -6.33
CA THR A 547 7.16 -31.70 -5.74
C THR A 547 8.28 -30.74 -5.35
N LEU A 548 9.40 -31.23 -4.82
CA LEU A 548 10.52 -30.38 -4.39
C LEU A 548 11.25 -29.79 -5.59
N LEU A 549 11.46 -30.56 -6.67
CA LEU A 549 11.92 -30.05 -7.97
C LEU A 549 10.87 -29.12 -8.59
N GLY A 550 9.59 -29.43 -8.50
CA GLY A 550 8.49 -28.60 -9.00
C GLY A 550 8.45 -27.24 -8.30
N HIS A 551 8.58 -27.22 -6.97
CA HIS A 551 8.71 -26.01 -6.16
C HIS A 551 9.99 -25.25 -6.47
N LEU A 552 11.12 -25.93 -6.68
CA LEU A 552 12.39 -25.31 -7.05
C LEU A 552 12.33 -24.67 -8.45
N CYS A 553 11.77 -25.38 -9.43
CA CYS A 553 11.56 -24.91 -10.80
C CYS A 553 10.53 -23.78 -10.85
N LYS A 554 9.43 -23.87 -10.08
CA LYS A 554 8.45 -22.78 -9.96
C LYS A 554 9.06 -21.56 -9.28
N SER A 555 9.81 -21.75 -8.19
CA SER A 555 10.56 -20.67 -7.52
C SER A 555 11.57 -19.99 -8.44
N LEU A 556 12.33 -20.77 -9.23
CA LEU A 556 13.23 -20.25 -10.26
C LEU A 556 12.50 -19.53 -11.39
N GLY A 557 11.34 -20.06 -11.82
CA GLY A 557 10.45 -19.43 -12.79
C GLY A 557 9.92 -18.09 -12.30
N ASN A 558 9.40 -18.04 -11.07
CA ASN A 558 8.91 -16.82 -10.45
C ASN A 558 10.03 -15.79 -10.27
N MET A 559 11.23 -16.20 -9.84
CA MET A 559 12.39 -15.32 -9.76
C MET A 559 12.82 -14.78 -11.13
N TYR A 560 12.71 -15.60 -12.17
CA TYR A 560 13.01 -15.19 -13.54
C TYR A 560 11.96 -14.20 -14.06
N GLU A 561 10.67 -14.48 -13.91
CA GLU A 561 9.59 -13.57 -14.28
C GLU A 561 9.67 -12.23 -13.53
N ALA A 562 9.88 -12.30 -12.21
CA ALA A 562 10.13 -11.14 -11.37
C ALA A 562 11.34 -10.32 -11.88
N ALA A 563 12.45 -10.97 -12.20
CA ALA A 563 13.62 -10.29 -12.78
C ALA A 563 13.32 -9.65 -14.15
N MET A 564 12.56 -10.34 -15.01
CA MET A 564 12.20 -9.86 -16.34
C MET A 564 11.21 -8.69 -16.30
N SER A 565 10.33 -8.64 -15.29
CA SER A 565 9.40 -7.52 -15.07
C SER A 565 10.11 -6.17 -14.85
N ILE A 566 11.38 -6.20 -14.43
CA ILE A 566 12.18 -5.03 -14.08
C ILE A 566 12.99 -4.50 -15.28
N VAL A 567 13.26 -5.33 -16.30
CA VAL A 567 14.03 -4.94 -17.48
C VAL A 567 13.47 -3.68 -18.20
N PRO A 568 12.13 -3.52 -18.36
CA PRO A 568 11.54 -2.28 -18.87
C PRO A 568 11.88 -1.03 -18.04
N LEU A 569 12.03 -1.18 -16.73
CA LEU A 569 12.40 -0.09 -15.81
C LEU A 569 13.83 0.37 -16.07
N LEU A 570 14.76 -0.58 -16.20
CA LEU A 570 16.18 -0.31 -16.44
C LEU A 570 16.42 0.33 -17.81
N THR A 571 15.68 -0.13 -18.83
CA THR A 571 15.71 0.50 -20.15
C THR A 571 15.11 1.92 -20.15
N THR A 572 14.15 2.21 -19.27
CA THR A 572 13.61 3.56 -19.10
C THR A 572 14.66 4.51 -18.50
N PHE A 573 15.40 4.08 -17.46
CA PHE A 573 16.50 4.87 -16.89
C PHE A 573 17.62 5.16 -17.91
N ALA A 574 17.94 4.18 -18.77
CA ALA A 574 18.88 4.36 -19.89
C ALA A 574 18.48 5.56 -20.77
N LYS A 575 17.21 5.56 -21.17
CA LYS A 575 16.62 6.57 -22.05
C LYS A 575 16.52 7.92 -21.35
N TRP A 576 16.23 7.93 -20.06
CA TRP A 576 16.20 9.14 -19.24
C TRP A 576 17.58 9.80 -19.12
N GLU A 577 18.64 9.02 -18.91
CA GLU A 577 20.01 9.53 -18.89
C GLU A 577 20.40 10.10 -20.25
N SER A 578 20.08 9.41 -21.34
CA SER A 578 20.28 9.92 -22.71
C SER A 578 19.51 11.24 -22.94
N PHE A 579 18.25 11.30 -22.54
CA PHE A 579 17.41 12.49 -22.67
C PHE A 579 17.96 13.69 -21.87
N ALA A 580 18.50 13.45 -20.67
CA ALA A 580 19.07 14.48 -19.83
C ALA A 580 20.42 15.02 -20.38
N THR A 581 21.20 14.17 -21.06
CA THR A 581 22.54 14.49 -21.56
C THR A 581 22.57 15.00 -23.01
N GLU A 582 21.53 14.73 -23.80
CA GLU A 582 21.42 15.17 -25.20
C GLU A 582 21.56 16.70 -25.36
N VAL A 583 20.98 17.45 -24.43
CA VAL A 583 21.13 18.90 -24.32
C VAL A 583 21.41 19.24 -22.87
N ALA A 584 22.50 19.96 -22.61
CA ALA A 584 22.87 20.36 -21.26
C ALA A 584 21.73 21.15 -20.59
N PRO A 585 21.30 20.77 -19.37
CA PRO A 585 20.28 21.51 -18.65
C PRO A 585 20.79 22.88 -18.23
N THR A 586 19.91 23.87 -18.23
CA THR A 586 20.21 25.24 -17.77
C THR A 586 19.88 25.45 -16.29
N ASN A 587 19.43 24.41 -15.58
CA ASN A 587 19.22 24.47 -14.12
C ASN A 587 20.53 24.86 -13.41
N PRO A 588 20.45 25.61 -12.29
CA PRO A 588 21.65 25.89 -11.50
C PRO A 588 22.25 24.58 -10.94
N GLY A 589 23.57 24.44 -11.02
CA GLY A 589 24.29 23.28 -10.47
C GLY A 589 24.48 23.35 -8.95
N PRO A 590 24.77 22.23 -8.27
CA PRO A 590 25.02 22.21 -6.83
C PRO A 590 26.31 22.95 -6.49
N GLY A 591 26.20 24.21 -6.06
CA GLY A 591 27.36 25.02 -5.64
C GLY A 591 27.27 26.51 -5.98
N VAL A 592 26.38 26.91 -6.89
CA VAL A 592 26.23 28.32 -7.28
C VAL A 592 25.17 29.00 -6.41
N ALA A 593 25.46 29.15 -5.12
CA ALA A 593 24.72 30.06 -4.26
C ALA A 593 25.46 31.41 -4.22
N GLY A 594 25.09 32.32 -5.12
CA GLY A 594 25.32 33.76 -5.01
C GLY A 594 26.72 34.28 -5.38
N SER A 595 26.89 34.72 -6.62
CA SER A 595 27.71 35.91 -6.90
C SER A 595 26.93 36.84 -7.83
N GLY A 596 26.70 38.06 -7.32
CA GLY A 596 25.97 39.09 -8.05
C GLY A 596 26.74 39.58 -9.27
N SER A 597 25.97 40.11 -10.22
CA SER A 597 26.36 41.06 -11.27
C SER A 597 27.59 40.72 -12.11
N ARG A 598 27.32 40.29 -13.35
CA ARG A 598 28.22 40.37 -14.50
C ARG A 598 28.46 41.86 -14.86
N PRO A 599 29.71 42.35 -14.98
CA PRO A 599 29.98 43.53 -15.78
C PRO A 599 30.44 43.10 -17.19
N GLU A 600 29.98 43.85 -18.18
CA GLU A 600 30.30 43.73 -19.60
C GLU A 600 31.82 43.79 -19.90
N PRO A 601 32.29 43.20 -21.02
CA PRO A 601 33.68 43.32 -21.43
C PRO A 601 33.89 44.62 -22.21
N SER A 602 34.87 45.43 -21.79
CA SER A 602 35.44 46.51 -22.60
C SER A 602 36.86 46.13 -23.07
N PRO A 603 37.30 46.52 -24.29
CA PRO A 603 38.45 45.91 -24.98
C PRO A 603 39.77 46.71 -24.86
N SER A 604 40.85 46.13 -25.40
CA SER A 604 42.23 46.64 -25.62
C SER A 604 43.24 46.34 -24.48
N ASN A 605 44.51 45.96 -24.69
CA ASN A 605 45.36 45.84 -25.88
C ASN A 605 46.57 44.91 -25.58
N PRO A 606 47.38 44.52 -26.59
CA PRO A 606 48.35 43.42 -26.53
C PRO A 606 49.81 43.89 -26.37
N THR A 607 50.64 43.05 -25.73
CA THR A 607 52.12 42.96 -25.91
C THR A 607 52.66 41.92 -24.89
N THR A 608 53.74 41.15 -25.01
CA THR A 608 54.63 40.58 -26.04
C THR A 608 55.65 39.72 -25.25
N GLU A 609 55.99 38.50 -25.71
CA GLU A 609 57.27 37.74 -25.49
C GLU A 609 57.68 37.31 -24.04
N LEU A 610 58.49 36.28 -23.75
CA LEU A 610 59.02 35.04 -24.37
C LEU A 610 59.76 34.27 -23.23
N ALA A 611 59.73 32.93 -23.27
CA ALA A 611 60.74 31.95 -22.82
C ALA A 611 61.34 31.99 -21.39
N HIS A 612 61.20 30.91 -20.60
CA HIS A 612 62.22 29.85 -20.45
C HIS A 612 61.81 28.77 -19.43
N GLU A 613 62.38 27.58 -19.66
CA GLU A 613 62.17 26.31 -18.99
C GLU A 613 62.75 26.20 -17.56
N SER A 614 62.17 25.22 -16.85
CA SER A 614 62.79 24.27 -15.92
C SER A 614 62.88 24.59 -14.41
N SER A 615 62.22 23.68 -13.67
CA SER A 615 62.68 23.01 -12.45
C SER A 615 62.40 23.60 -11.06
N GLU A 616 61.56 22.84 -10.34
CA GLU A 616 61.59 22.53 -8.90
C GLU A 616 60.94 23.47 -7.86
N LEU A 617 59.95 22.83 -7.19
CA LEU A 617 59.56 22.95 -5.78
C LEU A 617 59.11 24.31 -5.23
N GLY A 618 57.81 24.41 -4.93
CA GLY A 618 57.35 25.26 -3.81
C GLY A 618 55.95 25.85 -3.94
N SER A 619 54.98 25.18 -3.30
CA SER A 619 53.82 25.78 -2.61
C SER A 619 52.89 26.77 -3.35
N SER A 620 51.69 26.29 -3.70
CA SER A 620 50.40 26.75 -3.13
C SER A 620 49.24 26.36 -4.07
N ALA A 621 48.92 25.05 -4.11
CA ALA A 621 47.63 24.64 -4.63
C ALA A 621 46.57 24.99 -3.58
N THR A 622 45.69 25.92 -3.91
CA THR A 622 44.45 26.18 -3.19
C THR A 622 43.64 24.87 -3.08
N PRO A 623 43.10 24.52 -1.91
CA PRO A 623 42.32 23.31 -1.75
C PRO A 623 40.91 23.48 -2.35
N ASP A 624 40.48 22.45 -3.07
CA ASP A 624 39.08 22.06 -3.29
C ASP A 624 38.23 22.91 -4.26
N GLU A 625 38.53 22.86 -5.56
CA GLU A 625 37.45 22.88 -6.58
C GLU A 625 37.19 21.42 -6.98
N GLU A 626 36.11 20.83 -6.44
CA GLU A 626 35.63 19.52 -6.88
C GLU A 626 35.28 19.57 -8.38
N PRO A 627 35.62 18.54 -9.17
CA PRO A 627 35.27 18.51 -10.59
C PRO A 627 33.75 18.64 -10.78
N GLU A 628 33.34 19.50 -11.72
CA GLU A 628 31.94 19.80 -12.01
C GLU A 628 31.18 18.52 -12.41
N ASP A 629 30.24 18.08 -11.56
CA ASP A 629 29.44 16.88 -11.77
C ASP A 629 28.43 17.12 -12.90
N GLN A 630 28.76 16.67 -14.12
CA GLN A 630 27.93 16.83 -15.32
C GLN A 630 26.54 16.17 -15.22
N LEU A 631 26.36 15.18 -14.33
CA LEU A 631 25.07 14.51 -14.12
C LEU A 631 24.35 15.04 -12.87
N ALA A 632 24.86 16.08 -12.22
CA ALA A 632 24.31 16.64 -10.99
C ALA A 632 22.81 16.92 -11.07
N VAL A 633 22.42 17.71 -12.07
CA VAL A 633 21.02 18.09 -12.30
C VAL A 633 20.16 16.86 -12.58
N TYR A 634 20.69 15.89 -13.33
CA TYR A 634 19.96 14.67 -13.66
C TYR A 634 19.67 13.82 -12.42
N TRP A 635 20.69 13.46 -11.64
CA TRP A 635 20.47 12.60 -10.47
C TRP A 635 19.67 13.32 -9.38
N GLN A 636 19.78 14.64 -9.26
CA GLN A 636 18.94 15.41 -8.34
C GLN A 636 17.49 15.49 -8.80
N THR A 637 17.25 15.60 -10.10
CA THR A 637 15.88 15.54 -10.65
C THR A 637 15.28 14.15 -10.46
N LEU A 638 16.06 13.11 -10.73
CA LEU A 638 15.68 11.70 -10.55
C LEU A 638 15.35 11.38 -9.08
N CYS A 639 16.15 11.88 -8.14
CA CYS A 639 15.96 11.67 -6.70
C CYS A 639 15.08 12.73 -6.04
N THR A 640 14.44 13.61 -6.83
CA THR A 640 13.62 14.73 -6.37
C THR A 640 14.31 15.57 -5.27
N GLY A 641 15.62 15.82 -5.40
CA GLY A 641 16.39 16.68 -4.50
C GLY A 641 16.59 16.11 -3.10
N THR A 642 16.38 14.81 -2.90
CA THR A 642 16.49 14.20 -1.57
C THR A 642 17.96 13.97 -1.18
N TYR A 643 18.39 14.57 -0.06
CA TYR A 643 19.72 14.38 0.54
C TYR A 643 19.61 13.70 1.91
N VAL A 644 20.49 12.74 2.19
CA VAL A 644 20.76 12.31 3.57
C VAL A 644 21.91 13.14 4.10
N ALA A 645 21.64 14.02 5.05
CA ALA A 645 22.70 14.58 5.89
C ALA A 645 23.10 13.50 6.91
N ALA A 646 24.38 13.12 6.94
CA ALA A 646 24.93 12.51 8.14
C ALA A 646 24.79 13.57 9.25
N ALA A 647 23.94 13.29 10.23
CA ALA A 647 23.64 14.22 11.32
C ALA A 647 24.92 14.48 12.14
N ASN A 648 25.52 15.65 11.96
CA ASN A 648 26.42 16.25 12.95
C ASN A 648 25.75 17.52 13.48
N ALA A 649 25.88 17.76 14.78
CA ALA A 649 25.20 18.81 15.56
C ALA A 649 25.44 20.27 15.11
N SER A 650 26.18 20.51 14.03
CA SER A 650 26.56 21.84 13.53
C SER A 650 25.87 22.28 12.22
N GLY A 651 24.90 21.51 11.72
CA GLY A 651 24.10 21.90 10.53
C GLY A 651 24.89 21.95 9.20
N ARG A 652 26.17 21.57 9.19
CA ARG A 652 27.00 21.37 7.99
C ARG A 652 27.27 19.87 7.78
N GLY A 653 26.23 19.10 7.46
CA GLY A 653 26.35 17.68 7.15
C GLY A 653 26.72 17.45 5.68
N ARG A 654 27.73 16.61 5.41
CA ARG A 654 28.18 16.23 4.05
C ARG A 654 27.02 15.67 3.21
N LYS A 655 26.70 16.33 2.08
CA LYS A 655 25.66 15.97 1.08
C LYS A 655 25.93 14.66 0.30
N ILE A 656 26.81 13.80 0.78
CA ILE A 656 27.60 12.85 -0.03
C ILE A 656 26.93 11.47 -0.18
N ALA A 657 25.86 11.15 0.56
CA ALA A 657 25.25 9.82 0.54
C ALA A 657 24.46 9.50 -0.75
N SER A 658 23.49 10.35 -1.15
CA SER A 658 22.63 10.08 -2.32
C SER A 658 23.42 10.05 -3.64
N GLN A 659 24.41 10.94 -3.79
CA GLN A 659 25.29 10.99 -4.96
C GLN A 659 26.13 9.71 -5.09
N LYS A 660 26.75 9.25 -3.99
CA LYS A 660 27.52 7.99 -3.98
C LYS A 660 26.66 6.79 -4.34
N LEU A 661 25.44 6.72 -3.80
CA LEU A 661 24.49 5.64 -4.11
C LEU A 661 24.08 5.66 -5.58
N PHE A 662 23.77 6.84 -6.14
CA PHE A 662 23.45 6.98 -7.57
C PHE A 662 24.61 6.47 -8.45
N TYR A 663 25.84 6.89 -8.18
CA TYR A 663 26.98 6.47 -9.00
C TYR A 663 27.31 4.98 -8.86
N SER A 664 27.15 4.42 -7.66
CA SER A 664 27.27 2.98 -7.41
C SER A 664 26.22 2.18 -8.20
N TRP A 665 24.96 2.61 -8.13
CA TRP A 665 23.86 2.04 -8.89
C TRP A 665 24.07 2.18 -10.40
N ARG A 666 24.41 3.37 -10.91
CA ARG A 666 24.67 3.59 -12.34
C ARG A 666 25.80 2.70 -12.86
N ALA A 667 26.86 2.52 -12.06
CA ALA A 667 27.96 1.63 -12.42
C ALA A 667 27.52 0.16 -12.51
N SER A 668 26.58 -0.28 -11.67
CA SER A 668 26.06 -1.65 -11.70
C SER A 668 25.23 -1.95 -12.95
N LEU A 669 24.62 -0.93 -13.59
CA LEU A 669 23.85 -1.05 -14.83
C LEU A 669 24.70 -1.20 -16.11
N LYS A 670 26.02 -0.97 -16.05
CA LYS A 670 26.91 -0.98 -17.24
C LYS A 670 26.81 -2.25 -18.10
N PRO A 671 26.79 -3.47 -17.54
CA PRO A 671 26.60 -4.70 -18.33
C PRO A 671 25.25 -4.80 -19.03
N LEU A 672 24.17 -4.24 -18.48
CA LEU A 672 22.84 -4.22 -19.14
C LEU A 672 22.82 -3.28 -20.36
N TYR A 673 23.48 -2.12 -20.25
CA TYR A 673 23.66 -1.21 -21.38
C TYR A 673 24.49 -1.85 -22.52
N GLN A 674 25.40 -2.76 -22.19
CA GLN A 674 26.16 -3.54 -23.17
C GLN A 674 25.36 -4.73 -23.73
N LEU A 675 24.51 -5.36 -22.91
CA LEU A 675 23.64 -6.47 -23.34
C LEU A 675 22.55 -6.03 -24.33
N HIS A 676 21.98 -4.82 -24.22
CA HIS A 676 21.01 -4.31 -25.19
C HIS A 676 21.61 -4.10 -26.60
N ARG A 677 22.95 -4.07 -26.69
CA ARG A 677 23.71 -4.03 -27.95
C ARG A 677 24.14 -5.40 -28.45
N TRP A 678 24.06 -6.44 -27.63
CA TRP A 678 24.30 -7.83 -28.04
C TRP A 678 22.96 -8.44 -28.43
N ASN A 679 22.81 -8.83 -29.70
CA ASN A 679 21.83 -9.86 -30.08
C ASN A 679 22.21 -11.13 -29.31
N ALA A 680 21.70 -11.26 -28.10
CA ALA A 680 22.06 -12.36 -27.21
C ALA A 680 21.46 -13.64 -27.77
N ASP A 681 22.33 -14.41 -28.40
CA ASP A 681 22.13 -15.80 -28.76
C ASP A 681 21.52 -16.57 -27.59
N ARG A 682 20.75 -17.61 -27.92
CA ARG A 682 19.84 -18.40 -27.08
C ARG A 682 20.50 -19.16 -25.90
N MET A 683 21.71 -18.78 -25.49
CA MET A 683 22.62 -19.50 -24.58
C MET A 683 23.25 -18.65 -23.46
N LEU A 684 22.71 -17.48 -23.08
CA LEU A 684 23.06 -16.92 -21.76
C LEU A 684 22.51 -17.88 -20.68
N ARG A 685 23.42 -18.56 -19.96
CA ARG A 685 23.05 -19.47 -18.86
C ARG A 685 22.13 -18.72 -17.87
N PRO A 686 20.88 -19.19 -17.63
CA PRO A 686 19.90 -18.48 -16.80
C PRO A 686 20.46 -18.12 -15.42
N LEU A 687 21.23 -19.00 -14.80
CA LEU A 687 21.81 -18.78 -13.47
C LEU A 687 22.84 -17.63 -13.41
N GLY A 688 23.65 -17.44 -14.46
CA GLY A 688 24.67 -16.38 -14.46
C GLY A 688 24.05 -14.99 -14.61
N PHE A 689 23.02 -14.89 -15.45
CA PHE A 689 22.21 -13.68 -15.57
C PHE A 689 21.43 -13.42 -14.28
N VAL A 690 20.76 -14.42 -13.71
CA VAL A 690 20.04 -14.31 -12.42
C VAL A 690 21.00 -13.88 -11.30
N GLY A 691 22.21 -14.45 -11.20
CA GLY A 691 23.20 -14.04 -10.21
C GLY A 691 23.69 -12.60 -10.37
N TYR A 692 23.90 -12.14 -11.61
CA TYR A 692 24.25 -10.75 -11.91
C TYR A 692 23.09 -9.78 -11.60
N VAL A 693 21.88 -10.16 -11.99
CA VAL A 693 20.63 -9.45 -11.72
C VAL A 693 20.42 -9.30 -10.21
N VAL A 694 20.55 -10.38 -9.43
CA VAL A 694 20.49 -10.37 -7.97
C VAL A 694 21.55 -9.44 -7.37
N LYS A 695 22.80 -9.48 -7.85
CA LYS A 695 23.87 -8.58 -7.38
C LYS A 695 23.58 -7.11 -7.71
N THR A 696 23.09 -6.83 -8.90
CA THR A 696 22.67 -5.48 -9.35
C THR A 696 21.50 -4.98 -8.49
N PHE A 697 20.58 -5.87 -8.12
CA PHE A 697 19.42 -5.52 -7.30
C PHE A 697 19.73 -5.26 -5.84
N ARG A 698 20.75 -5.88 -5.25
CA ARG A 698 21.21 -5.51 -3.89
C ARG A 698 21.66 -4.05 -3.81
N LEU A 699 22.34 -3.56 -4.84
CA LEU A 699 22.71 -2.14 -4.93
C LEU A 699 21.50 -1.26 -5.27
N PHE A 700 20.52 -1.82 -5.96
CA PHE A 700 19.28 -1.13 -6.29
C PHE A 700 18.42 -0.89 -5.05
N SER A 701 18.23 -1.88 -4.16
CA SER A 701 17.39 -1.74 -2.96
C SER A 701 17.78 -0.58 -2.04
N GLU A 702 19.07 -0.23 -1.97
CA GLU A 702 19.52 0.92 -1.17
C GLU A 702 19.17 2.26 -1.84
N PHE A 703 19.14 2.29 -3.17
CA PHE A 703 18.89 3.50 -3.95
C PHE A 703 17.40 3.73 -4.25
N THR A 704 16.58 2.69 -4.21
CA THR A 704 15.18 2.75 -4.70
C THR A 704 14.26 3.61 -3.86
N LEU A 705 14.55 3.78 -2.57
CA LEU A 705 13.86 4.77 -1.73
C LEU A 705 13.92 6.16 -2.35
N PHE A 706 15.07 6.55 -2.92
CA PHE A 706 15.24 7.86 -3.57
C PHE A 706 14.49 7.99 -4.90
N LEU A 707 14.07 6.87 -5.49
CA LEU A 707 13.31 6.82 -6.73
C LEU A 707 11.80 6.86 -6.53
N GLU A 708 11.31 6.80 -5.29
CA GLU A 708 9.88 6.78 -4.98
C GLU A 708 9.12 7.96 -5.63
N GLY A 709 9.71 9.16 -5.56
CA GLY A 709 9.16 10.36 -6.21
C GLY A 709 9.18 10.33 -7.74
N SER A 710 9.92 9.42 -8.37
CA SER A 710 9.99 9.27 -9.83
C SER A 710 8.95 8.33 -10.42
N TYR A 711 8.38 7.40 -9.65
CA TYR A 711 7.33 6.52 -10.14
C TYR A 711 6.06 7.30 -10.49
N GLY A 712 5.41 6.91 -11.59
CA GLY A 712 4.23 7.60 -12.13
C GLY A 712 4.52 8.98 -12.75
N ARG A 713 5.80 9.31 -12.94
CA ARG A 713 6.28 10.56 -13.55
C ARG A 713 7.16 10.30 -14.78
N ARG A 714 7.49 11.35 -15.51
CA ARG A 714 8.38 11.35 -16.69
C ARG A 714 9.32 12.55 -16.65
N LEU A 715 10.50 12.42 -17.24
CA LEU A 715 11.34 13.61 -17.46
C LEU A 715 10.72 14.51 -18.53
N GLY A 716 10.83 15.81 -18.29
CA GLY A 716 10.46 16.85 -19.22
C GLY A 716 11.56 17.88 -19.36
N ARG A 717 11.59 18.54 -20.52
CA ARG A 717 12.43 19.70 -20.78
C ARG A 717 11.53 20.90 -20.99
N ALA A 718 11.81 21.97 -20.27
CA ALA A 718 11.08 23.22 -20.39
C ALA A 718 11.75 24.18 -21.39
N ALA A 719 11.01 25.15 -21.91
CA ALA A 719 11.46 26.09 -22.94
C ALA A 719 12.68 26.94 -22.51
N ASN A 720 12.84 27.19 -21.22
CA ASN A 720 14.02 27.86 -20.65
C ASN A 720 15.26 26.94 -20.52
N GLY A 721 15.14 25.68 -20.93
CA GLY A 721 16.20 24.66 -20.85
C GLY A 721 16.21 23.83 -19.56
N TYR A 722 15.27 24.06 -18.63
CA TYR A 722 15.23 23.32 -17.37
C TYR A 722 14.82 21.86 -17.59
N LEU A 723 15.57 20.95 -16.95
CA LEU A 723 15.19 19.56 -16.76
C LEU A 723 14.22 19.47 -15.58
N CYS A 724 13.10 18.80 -15.79
CA CYS A 724 11.99 18.68 -14.87
C CYS A 724 11.56 17.22 -14.74
N LEU A 725 10.95 16.87 -13.61
CA LEU A 725 10.21 15.64 -13.42
C LEU A 725 8.72 16.01 -13.32
N VAL A 726 7.90 15.53 -14.24
CA VAL A 726 6.50 15.95 -14.43
C VAL A 726 5.56 14.73 -14.44
N PRO A 727 4.25 14.91 -14.24
CA PRO A 727 3.30 13.79 -14.24
C PRO A 727 3.37 12.97 -15.54
N ALA A 728 3.11 11.66 -15.46
CA ALA A 728 3.10 10.80 -16.65
C ALA A 728 2.14 11.29 -17.76
N ALA A 729 1.02 11.93 -17.38
CA ALA A 729 0.03 12.50 -18.29
C ALA A 729 0.41 13.86 -18.91
N ALA A 730 1.58 14.42 -18.57
CA ALA A 730 2.05 15.67 -19.16
C ALA A 730 2.27 15.52 -20.67
N GLU A 731 1.98 16.60 -21.39
CA GLU A 731 2.11 16.74 -22.85
C GLU A 731 3.00 17.95 -23.20
N VAL A 732 3.56 17.92 -24.41
CA VAL A 732 4.30 19.07 -24.95
C VAL A 732 3.32 20.24 -25.12
N GLY A 733 3.70 21.40 -24.60
CA GLY A 733 2.85 22.60 -24.55
C GLY A 733 2.23 22.88 -23.17
N ASP A 734 2.18 21.88 -22.27
CA ASP A 734 1.74 22.09 -20.89
C ASP A 734 2.66 23.09 -20.17
N LYS A 735 2.10 23.83 -19.21
CA LYS A 735 2.79 24.90 -18.49
C LYS A 735 3.21 24.44 -17.11
N VAL A 736 4.46 24.72 -16.73
CA VAL A 736 4.93 24.59 -15.35
C VAL A 736 4.72 25.93 -14.66
N ILE A 737 3.98 25.94 -13.56
CA ILE A 737 3.65 27.15 -12.80
C ILE A 737 4.08 27.02 -11.35
N LEU A 738 4.38 28.16 -10.72
CA LEU A 738 4.44 28.28 -9.28
C LEU A 738 3.13 28.89 -8.79
N ALA A 739 2.40 28.18 -7.94
CA ALA A 739 1.15 28.64 -7.35
C ALA A 739 1.37 29.01 -5.88
N ARG A 740 0.91 30.19 -5.48
CA ARG A 740 0.99 30.70 -4.10
C ARG A 740 0.41 29.68 -3.11
N GLY A 741 1.12 29.40 -2.02
CA GLY A 741 0.74 28.32 -1.08
C GLY A 741 1.15 26.91 -1.51
N GLY A 742 1.74 26.77 -2.70
CA GLY A 742 2.28 25.51 -3.21
C GLY A 742 3.72 25.29 -2.75
N ARG A 743 4.00 24.10 -2.22
CA ARG A 743 5.36 23.66 -1.87
C ARG A 743 6.19 23.24 -3.07
N VAL A 744 5.52 22.80 -4.13
CA VAL A 744 6.14 22.27 -5.35
C VAL A 744 5.51 22.93 -6.58
N PRO A 745 6.24 23.02 -7.70
CA PRO A 745 5.67 23.43 -8.98
C PRO A 745 4.48 22.55 -9.41
N LEU A 746 3.55 23.14 -10.16
CA LEU A 746 2.39 22.43 -10.71
C LEU A 746 2.46 22.45 -12.25
N VAL A 747 1.96 21.40 -12.88
CA VAL A 747 1.75 21.33 -14.32
C VAL A 747 0.28 21.58 -14.63
N VAL A 748 0.00 22.56 -15.47
CA VAL A 748 -1.36 22.91 -15.92
C VAL A 748 -1.46 22.91 -17.44
N ARG A 749 -2.64 22.57 -17.94
CA ARG A 749 -2.97 22.54 -19.37
C ARG A 749 -4.12 23.48 -19.66
N GLU A 750 -3.96 24.34 -20.65
CA GLU A 750 -5.04 25.24 -21.06
C GLU A 750 -6.11 24.46 -21.86
N ASP A 751 -7.38 24.59 -21.47
CA ASP A 751 -8.49 24.10 -22.28
C ASP A 751 -8.71 25.08 -23.43
N ARG A 752 -8.10 24.74 -24.59
CA ARG A 752 -8.00 25.54 -25.83
C ARG A 752 -9.05 26.66 -25.97
N GLY A 753 -8.64 27.90 -25.66
CA GLY A 753 -9.43 29.11 -25.93
C GLY A 753 -10.58 29.40 -24.97
N THR A 754 -10.73 28.61 -23.90
CA THR A 754 -11.78 28.83 -22.89
C THR A 754 -11.36 29.78 -21.76
N GLY A 755 -10.05 30.01 -21.58
CA GLY A 755 -9.48 30.73 -20.43
C GLY A 755 -9.38 29.89 -19.15
N TYR A 756 -9.85 28.64 -19.18
CA TYR A 756 -9.75 27.69 -18.07
C TYR A 756 -8.53 26.77 -18.22
N TRP A 757 -8.07 26.28 -17.07
CA TRP A 757 -6.93 25.40 -16.96
C TRP A 757 -7.33 24.07 -16.32
N ARG A 758 -6.73 22.98 -16.77
CA ARG A 758 -6.78 21.66 -16.13
C ARG A 758 -5.49 21.45 -15.34
N LEU A 759 -5.59 21.02 -14.09
CA LEU A 759 -4.43 20.54 -13.33
C LEU A 759 -4.01 19.16 -13.86
N VAL A 760 -2.75 19.04 -14.28
CA VAL A 760 -2.16 17.77 -14.71
C VAL A 760 -1.50 17.04 -13.54
N GLY A 761 -0.90 17.78 -12.60
CA GLY A 761 -0.33 17.28 -11.35
C GLY A 761 0.93 18.02 -10.90
N GLU A 762 1.60 17.52 -9.87
CA GLU A 762 2.84 18.12 -9.34
C GLU A 762 4.06 17.85 -10.22
N ALA A 763 4.98 18.82 -10.25
CA ALA A 763 6.30 18.69 -10.85
C ALA A 763 7.41 18.92 -9.81
N TYR A 764 8.56 18.31 -10.06
CA TYR A 764 9.81 18.65 -9.41
C TYR A 764 10.74 19.30 -10.43
N VAL A 765 11.35 20.42 -10.07
CA VAL A 765 12.29 21.13 -10.94
C VAL A 765 13.47 21.57 -10.09
N HIS A 766 14.65 21.02 -10.37
CA HIS A 766 15.83 21.35 -9.60
C HIS A 766 16.19 22.84 -9.75
N GLY A 767 16.52 23.51 -8.63
CA GLY A 767 16.89 24.92 -8.60
C GLY A 767 15.74 25.92 -8.50
N ILE A 768 14.49 25.45 -8.32
CA ILE A 768 13.33 26.31 -8.02
C ILE A 768 12.49 25.81 -6.84
N MET A 769 12.97 24.80 -6.12
CA MET A 769 12.20 24.13 -5.05
C MET A 769 12.23 24.91 -3.72
N ASP A 770 13.07 25.94 -3.60
CA ASP A 770 13.33 26.74 -2.40
C ASP A 770 12.99 28.23 -2.58
N GLY A 771 12.14 28.55 -3.56
CA GLY A 771 11.63 29.90 -3.79
C GLY A 771 12.52 30.77 -4.67
N GLU A 772 13.54 30.20 -5.30
CA GLU A 772 14.53 30.91 -6.13
C GLU A 772 13.89 31.63 -7.32
N ALA A 773 12.76 31.10 -7.82
CA ALA A 773 12.01 31.66 -8.93
C ALA A 773 10.67 32.29 -8.50
N TRP A 774 10.44 32.54 -7.21
CA TRP A 774 9.18 33.08 -6.71
C TRP A 774 9.13 34.63 -6.77
N GLU A 775 8.02 35.19 -7.25
CA GLU A 775 7.74 36.62 -7.29
C GLU A 775 6.33 36.92 -6.76
N ASP A 776 6.14 38.03 -6.03
CA ASP A 776 4.83 38.38 -5.44
C ASP A 776 3.77 38.80 -6.47
N LYS A 777 4.17 39.16 -7.70
CA LYS A 777 3.26 39.58 -8.77
C LYS A 777 2.66 38.37 -9.48
N CYS A 778 1.50 37.94 -9.00
CA CYS A 778 0.78 36.79 -9.54
C CYS A 778 -0.19 37.14 -10.68
N LYS A 779 -0.37 36.19 -11.60
CA LYS A 779 -1.51 36.07 -12.52
C LYS A 779 -2.51 35.06 -11.97
N GLU A 780 -3.75 35.12 -12.45
CA GLU A 780 -4.80 34.16 -12.10
C GLU A 780 -4.83 32.99 -13.08
N PHE A 781 -4.94 31.79 -12.53
CA PHE A 781 -5.21 30.55 -13.27
C PHE A 781 -6.52 29.97 -12.75
N HIS A 782 -7.54 29.95 -13.61
CA HIS A 782 -8.88 29.45 -13.26
C HIS A 782 -8.90 27.95 -13.56
N VAL A 783 -8.66 27.14 -12.53
CA VAL A 783 -8.51 25.68 -12.64
C VAL A 783 -9.86 24.99 -12.47
N ARG A 784 -10.25 24.18 -13.46
CA ARG A 784 -11.51 23.45 -13.47
C ARG A 784 -11.29 21.95 -13.58
#